data_AF-A0AAQ3Q614-F1
#
_entry.id   AF-A0AAQ3Q614-F1
#
_cell.length_a   1.000
_cell.length_b   1.000
_cell.length_c   1.000
_cell.angle_alpha   90.00
_cell.angle_beta   90.00
_cell.angle_gamma   90.00
#
_symmetry.space_group_name_H-M   'P 1'
#
loop_
_entity.id
_entity.type
_entity.pdbx_description
1 polymer ?
#
loop_
_entity_poly.entity_id
_entity_poly.type
_entity_poly.pdbx_seq_one_letter_code
_entity_poly.pdbx_strand_id
1 'polypeptide(L)'
;MRSMMVLGSTLLGLATELGVSGFGVFGWLVTAGSFGLLAVLYAFQKLQRQASLNWIKAAAREKRKAWATLKCPNSPHAWTADYSHSDQPSTCCVCLSSLVSPQAVGSNGENNGLIHRCSVCGVAAHFQCSHYATKDCKCIAQAGRPHLLHHWSERWVDLDENHEMSCFCYYCDEPCGIPFLGASPIWCCLWCQRLLHVDCHAKLIKETGNVCDLGLLRRLILSPLSVKEVGRRQATSGMLSSIKDEIIASSVRGRMRRRRNRSKYENNHSASHGVSNSKLQCSMEENSLFESMLRRLAGCSKLNEKSNQESALASLRTTRKGLNQNNTFDGKDKYKLVDLSHDSRPLLVFINAKSGAQNGTSLRRRFNMLLNPLQVFELSSKQGPEVGLKLFRNIQYFRVLVCGGDGTVAWVLNAIEKENFESPPPVAILPLGTGNDLSRVLQWGGGLSSVEGQGGLGALLHDIDHAAVTMLDRWSVTIKEHSAEQGENAKQMKFMTNYLGIGCDAKVAYEFHMTREERPDKFYSQFVNKLRYAKEGAKDMMDRTCADLPWRVKLEVDGHEIKIPEDAEGVIVLNISSYMGGVDLWQNDYEHDDDHDMQSMHDKTLEVVCISGTWHLGKLQVGLSQAQRLAQGRVIRLHVNSPFPVQIDGEPWIQKPGCLEITHHGQVFMLRRASEEPTGHAAAIMTEVLVNAECNGLINAAQKRLLLQQMALRLSS
;
A
#
# COMPACT_ATOMS: atom_id res chain seq x y z
N MET A 1 -30.26 -10.92 23.32
CA MET A 1 -31.49 -10.51 22.62
C MET A 1 -32.75 -10.43 23.50
N ARG A 2 -32.87 -11.08 24.66
CA ARG A 2 -34.07 -10.95 25.53
C ARG A 2 -34.15 -9.69 26.41
N SER A 3 -33.03 -9.04 26.76
CA SER A 3 -33.08 -7.76 27.53
C SER A 3 -33.40 -6.51 26.70
N MET A 4 -33.28 -6.56 25.36
CA MET A 4 -33.61 -5.41 24.49
C MET A 4 -35.10 -5.35 24.13
N MET A 5 -35.81 -6.49 24.16
CA MET A 5 -37.27 -6.51 23.93
C MET A 5 -38.07 -5.96 25.11
N VAL A 6 -37.60 -6.19 26.35
CA VAL A 6 -38.30 -5.73 27.57
C VAL A 6 -38.25 -4.20 27.74
N LEU A 7 -37.14 -3.56 27.34
CA LEU A 7 -36.98 -2.11 27.28
C LEU A 7 -37.84 -1.46 26.19
N GLY A 8 -38.01 -2.13 25.05
CA GLY A 8 -38.89 -1.67 23.96
C GLY A 8 -40.36 -1.64 24.36
N SER A 9 -40.84 -2.65 25.11
CA SER A 9 -42.23 -2.72 25.58
C SER A 9 -42.56 -1.74 26.71
N THR A 10 -41.60 -1.36 27.55
CA THR A 10 -41.80 -0.35 28.61
C THR A 10 -41.80 1.08 28.05
N LEU A 11 -41.01 1.34 27.00
CA LEU A 11 -41.01 2.62 26.27
C LEU A 11 -42.28 2.82 25.45
N LEU A 12 -42.87 1.75 24.90
CA LEU A 12 -44.14 1.81 24.16
C LEU A 12 -45.35 2.09 25.08
N GLY A 13 -45.33 1.59 26.32
CA GLY A 13 -46.37 1.86 27.32
C GLY A 13 -46.36 3.29 27.87
N LEU A 14 -45.18 3.92 27.95
CA LEU A 14 -45.05 5.35 28.32
C LEU A 14 -45.49 6.29 27.20
N ALA A 15 -45.42 5.85 25.93
CA ALA A 15 -45.85 6.62 24.77
C ALA A 15 -47.38 6.69 24.61
N THR A 16 -48.14 5.78 25.26
CA THR A 16 -49.61 5.77 25.20
C THR A 16 -50.29 6.64 26.25
N GLU A 17 -49.60 7.07 27.32
CA GLU A 17 -50.17 7.96 28.36
C GLU A 17 -49.89 9.45 28.15
N LEU A 18 -48.97 9.81 27.25
CA LEU A 18 -48.65 11.20 26.94
C LEU A 18 -49.38 11.61 25.66
N GLY A 19 -50.45 12.40 25.81
CA GLY A 19 -51.23 12.94 24.70
C GLY A 19 -50.38 13.70 23.65
N VAL A 20 -51.01 14.04 22.53
CA VAL A 20 -50.42 14.55 21.27
C VAL A 20 -49.40 15.71 21.40
N SER A 21 -49.33 16.40 22.55
CA SER A 21 -48.30 17.39 22.87
C SER A 21 -46.96 16.81 23.40
N GLY A 22 -46.93 15.58 23.91
CA GLY A 22 -45.75 14.92 24.49
C GLY A 22 -44.81 14.28 23.47
N PHE A 23 -45.32 13.86 22.32
CA PHE A 23 -44.51 13.31 21.22
C PHE A 23 -43.53 14.33 20.62
N GLY A 24 -43.93 15.60 20.56
CA GLY A 24 -43.05 16.70 20.17
C GLY A 24 -41.90 16.88 21.17
N VAL A 25 -42.21 16.86 22.47
CA VAL A 25 -41.21 17.08 23.54
C VAL A 25 -40.23 15.91 23.67
N PHE A 26 -40.71 14.66 23.55
CA PHE A 26 -39.84 13.47 23.60
C PHE A 26 -38.96 13.34 22.35
N GLY A 27 -39.50 13.63 21.15
CA GLY A 27 -38.72 13.71 19.92
C GLY A 27 -37.66 14.82 19.96
N TRP A 28 -37.98 15.97 20.57
CA TRP A 28 -37.03 17.06 20.81
C TRP A 28 -35.95 16.69 21.84
N LEU A 29 -36.27 15.94 22.90
CA LEU A 29 -35.27 15.51 23.90
C LEU A 29 -34.32 14.45 23.35
N VAL A 30 -34.80 13.50 22.53
CA VAL A 30 -33.95 12.49 21.89
C VAL A 30 -33.06 13.11 20.81
N THR A 31 -33.60 14.01 19.99
CA THR A 31 -32.81 14.73 18.99
C THR A 31 -31.83 15.72 19.65
N ALA A 32 -32.27 16.58 20.56
CA ALA A 32 -31.39 17.50 21.28
C ALA A 32 -30.35 16.77 22.16
N GLY A 33 -30.71 15.63 22.76
CA GLY A 33 -29.78 14.77 23.49
C GLY A 33 -28.73 14.14 22.57
N SER A 34 -29.11 13.71 21.37
CA SER A 34 -28.17 13.21 20.35
C SER A 34 -27.24 14.31 19.81
N PHE A 35 -27.75 15.52 19.57
CA PHE A 35 -26.95 16.68 19.17
C PHE A 35 -26.02 17.15 20.31
N GLY A 36 -26.48 17.10 21.56
CA GLY A 36 -25.66 17.38 22.75
C GLY A 36 -24.52 16.38 22.91
N LEU A 37 -24.80 15.08 22.77
CA LEU A 37 -23.79 14.04 22.80
C LEU A 37 -22.78 14.19 21.65
N LEU A 38 -23.26 14.46 20.43
CA LEU A 38 -22.39 14.73 19.27
C LEU A 38 -21.53 15.98 19.48
N ALA A 39 -22.07 17.04 20.08
CA ALA A 39 -21.31 18.26 20.39
C ALA A 39 -20.25 18.00 21.47
N VAL A 40 -20.54 17.19 22.48
CA VAL A 40 -19.58 16.76 23.50
C VAL A 40 -18.49 15.88 22.88
N LEU A 41 -18.87 14.90 22.05
CA LEU A 41 -17.91 14.04 21.31
C LEU A 41 -17.04 14.88 20.37
N TYR A 42 -17.62 15.85 19.67
CA TYR A 42 -16.88 16.77 18.81
C TYR A 42 -15.93 17.67 19.60
N ALA A 43 -16.39 18.25 20.71
CA ALA A 43 -15.55 19.06 21.60
C ALA A 43 -14.41 18.23 22.20
N PHE A 44 -14.69 16.99 22.60
CA PHE A 44 -13.71 16.03 23.08
C PHE A 44 -12.67 15.70 21.99
N GLN A 45 -13.11 15.34 20.78
CA GLN A 45 -12.22 15.10 19.64
C GLN A 45 -11.38 16.34 19.30
N LYS A 46 -11.96 17.53 19.36
CA LYS A 46 -11.25 18.79 19.12
C LYS A 46 -10.18 19.07 20.18
N LEU A 47 -10.50 18.85 21.46
CA LEU A 47 -9.56 18.96 22.57
C LEU A 47 -8.43 17.93 22.43
N GLN A 48 -8.76 16.69 22.10
CA GLN A 48 -7.80 15.61 21.85
C GLN A 48 -6.85 15.97 20.69
N ARG A 49 -7.37 16.51 19.58
CA ARG A 49 -6.58 16.99 18.44
C ARG A 49 -5.63 18.13 18.85
N GLN A 50 -6.12 19.11 19.60
CA GLN A 50 -5.31 20.24 20.04
C GLN A 50 -4.22 19.83 21.05
N ALA A 51 -4.54 18.92 21.96
CA ALA A 51 -3.57 18.30 22.85
C ALA A 51 -2.50 17.56 22.03
N SER A 52 -2.87 16.62 21.18
CA SER A 52 -1.92 15.87 20.32
C SER A 52 -0.96 16.80 19.56
N LEU A 53 -1.48 17.88 18.96
CA LEU A 53 -0.66 18.87 18.27
C LEU A 53 0.38 19.54 19.18
N ASN A 54 0.01 19.96 20.39
CA ASN A 54 0.95 20.57 21.32
C ASN A 54 2.06 19.61 21.76
N TRP A 55 1.75 18.31 21.85
CA TRP A 55 2.70 17.27 22.24
C TRP A 55 3.71 16.99 21.14
N ILE A 56 3.27 16.92 19.88
CA ILE A 56 4.16 16.80 18.72
C ILE A 56 5.13 17.99 18.69
N LYS A 57 4.63 19.21 18.94
CA LYS A 57 5.48 20.41 19.01
C LYS A 57 6.51 20.33 20.14
N ALA A 58 6.12 19.81 21.30
CA ALA A 58 7.03 19.62 22.44
C ALA A 58 8.13 18.60 22.10
N ALA A 59 7.74 17.43 21.58
CA ALA A 59 8.66 16.39 21.13
C ALA A 59 9.66 16.93 20.09
N ALA A 60 9.20 17.77 19.15
CA ALA A 60 10.05 18.34 18.11
C ALA A 60 11.07 19.35 18.63
N ARG A 61 10.68 20.16 19.61
CA ARG A 61 11.59 21.11 20.27
C ARG A 61 12.69 20.38 21.02
N GLU A 62 12.35 19.31 21.73
CA GLU A 62 13.33 18.51 22.47
C GLU A 62 14.27 17.75 21.51
N LYS A 63 13.76 17.23 20.39
CA LYS A 63 14.61 16.56 19.40
C LYS A 63 15.67 17.51 18.84
N ARG A 64 15.28 18.75 18.51
CA ARG A 64 16.22 19.78 18.04
C ARG A 64 17.32 20.08 19.05
N LYS A 65 17.02 20.06 20.35
CA LYS A 65 18.02 20.23 21.41
C LYS A 65 18.94 19.00 21.54
N ALA A 66 18.38 17.80 21.42
CA ALA A 66 19.10 16.54 21.60
C ALA A 66 19.88 16.08 20.35
N TRP A 67 19.64 16.67 19.17
CA TRP A 67 20.20 16.20 17.89
C TRP A 67 21.72 16.03 17.89
N ALA A 68 22.46 16.98 18.48
CA ALA A 68 23.92 16.89 18.57
C ALA A 68 24.40 15.69 19.40
N THR A 69 23.63 15.30 20.41
CA THR A 69 23.95 14.18 21.32
C THR A 69 23.66 12.82 20.68
N LEU A 70 22.75 12.76 19.70
CA LEU A 70 22.31 11.52 19.05
C LEU A 70 23.36 10.88 18.13
N LYS A 71 24.33 11.66 17.62
CA LYS A 71 25.40 11.22 16.69
C LYS A 71 24.89 10.46 15.43
N CYS A 72 23.61 10.60 15.10
CA CYS A 72 23.00 9.97 13.92
C CYS A 72 23.59 10.54 12.61
N PRO A 73 23.70 9.74 11.54
CA PRO A 73 24.10 10.25 10.25
C PRO A 73 23.11 11.29 9.72
N ASN A 74 23.63 12.37 9.14
CA ASN A 74 22.81 13.37 8.46
C ASN A 74 22.31 12.81 7.12
N SER A 75 21.00 12.75 6.93
CA SER A 75 20.37 12.31 5.68
C SER A 75 19.32 13.34 5.25
N PRO A 76 19.35 13.85 4.01
CA PRO A 76 18.36 14.78 3.53
C PRO A 76 17.00 14.11 3.30
N HIS A 77 15.93 14.87 3.46
CA HIS A 77 14.57 14.43 3.13
C HIS A 77 14.36 14.41 1.61
N ALA A 78 13.65 13.39 1.12
CA ALA A 78 13.22 13.28 -0.27
C ALA A 78 11.76 13.77 -0.40
N TRP A 79 11.59 15.04 -0.73
CA TRP A 79 10.27 15.68 -0.78
C TRP A 79 9.49 15.33 -2.04
N THR A 80 8.23 14.97 -1.85
CA THR A 80 7.21 14.82 -2.91
C THR A 80 6.03 15.72 -2.60
N ALA A 81 5.46 16.34 -3.64
CA ALA A 81 4.22 17.09 -3.51
C ALA A 81 3.07 16.13 -3.15
N ASP A 82 2.27 16.52 -2.16
CA ASP A 82 1.16 15.74 -1.62
C ASP A 82 0.02 16.70 -1.27
N TYR A 83 -1.20 16.18 -1.14
CA TYR A 83 -2.37 16.97 -0.78
C TYR A 83 -2.70 16.74 0.70
N SER A 84 -3.14 17.80 1.40
CA SER A 84 -3.65 17.65 2.76
C SER A 84 -4.98 16.91 2.72
N HIS A 85 -5.01 15.64 3.12
CA HIS A 85 -6.26 14.97 3.44
C HIS A 85 -6.82 15.56 4.76
N SER A 86 -8.11 15.88 4.77
CA SER A 86 -8.82 16.61 5.84
C SER A 86 -8.84 15.91 7.19
N ASP A 87 -8.46 14.64 7.25
CA ASP A 87 -8.83 13.77 8.35
C ASP A 87 -7.74 13.67 9.44
N GLN A 88 -6.53 14.18 9.21
CA GLN A 88 -5.41 14.02 10.16
C GLN A 88 -4.71 15.34 10.56
N PRO A 89 -4.46 15.56 11.87
CA PRO A 89 -3.75 16.73 12.37
C PRO A 89 -2.25 16.65 12.01
N SER A 90 -1.88 17.19 10.86
CA SER A 90 -0.49 17.27 10.43
C SER A 90 0.09 18.66 10.68
N THR A 91 1.34 18.71 11.14
CA THR A 91 2.08 19.95 11.41
C THR A 91 3.36 19.98 10.59
N CYS A 92 3.80 21.17 10.22
CA CYS A 92 5.03 21.34 9.48
C CYS A 92 6.21 21.02 10.39
N CYS A 93 7.09 20.10 9.98
CA CYS A 93 8.28 19.71 10.73
C CYS A 93 9.28 20.87 10.97
N VAL A 94 9.11 22.01 10.28
CA VAL A 94 9.99 23.19 10.36
C VAL A 94 9.38 24.29 11.22
N CYS A 95 8.23 24.86 10.81
CA CYS A 95 7.62 25.98 11.54
C CYS A 95 6.72 25.51 12.71
N LEU A 96 6.41 24.21 12.77
CA LEU A 96 5.53 23.61 13.78
C LEU A 96 4.07 24.14 13.74
N SER A 97 3.69 24.82 12.66
CA SER A 97 2.32 25.28 12.41
C SER A 97 1.50 24.20 11.71
N SER A 98 0.17 24.29 11.83
CA SER A 98 -0.77 23.37 11.16
C SER A 98 -0.56 23.36 9.64
N LEU A 99 -0.59 22.17 9.04
CA LEU A 99 -0.61 21.99 7.58
C LEU A 99 -2.04 22.04 7.02
N VAL A 100 -3.05 21.86 7.87
CA VAL A 100 -4.47 21.96 7.51
C VAL A 100 -4.96 23.38 7.80
N SER A 101 -5.49 24.07 6.78
CA SER A 101 -6.11 25.39 6.93
C SER A 101 -7.58 25.24 7.38
N PRO A 102 -8.04 25.94 8.43
CA PRO A 102 -9.43 25.86 8.89
C PRO A 102 -10.50 26.50 7.96
N GLN A 103 -10.13 27.09 6.82
CA GLN A 103 -10.96 28.06 6.09
C GLN A 103 -11.60 27.55 4.77
N ALA A 104 -11.83 26.25 4.59
CA ALA A 104 -12.43 25.72 3.35
C ALA A 104 -13.89 25.25 3.50
N VAL A 105 -14.68 25.91 4.35
CA VAL A 105 -16.15 25.75 4.32
C VAL A 105 -16.71 27.00 3.65
N GLY A 106 -16.81 27.01 2.32
CA GLY A 106 -17.57 28.05 1.60
C GLY A 106 -16.99 28.62 0.30
N SER A 107 -15.87 28.13 -0.23
CA SER A 107 -15.44 28.52 -1.60
C SER A 107 -15.22 27.31 -2.48
N ASN A 108 -15.76 27.37 -3.69
CA ASN A 108 -15.72 26.32 -4.71
C ASN A 108 -14.33 25.66 -4.78
N GLY A 109 -14.32 24.34 -4.68
CA GLY A 109 -13.11 23.54 -4.51
C GLY A 109 -12.10 23.75 -5.62
N GLU A 110 -10.85 24.04 -5.23
CA GLU A 110 -9.64 23.76 -6.03
C GLU A 110 -8.31 24.07 -5.31
N ASN A 111 -8.29 24.64 -4.09
CA ASN A 111 -7.05 24.88 -3.33
C ASN A 111 -6.98 24.11 -2.01
N ASN A 112 -6.96 22.78 -2.08
CA ASN A 112 -6.35 21.99 -0.99
C ASN A 112 -4.85 22.30 -1.00
N GLY A 113 -4.35 22.96 0.05
CA GLY A 113 -2.97 23.47 0.10
C GLY A 113 -1.95 22.38 -0.20
N LEU A 114 -1.18 22.57 -1.27
CA LEU A 114 -0.09 21.68 -1.66
C LEU A 114 0.95 21.61 -0.53
N ILE A 115 1.22 20.41 -0.01
CA ILE A 115 2.24 20.17 1.01
C ILE A 115 3.39 19.37 0.43
N HIS A 116 4.56 19.47 1.06
CA HIS A 116 5.68 18.58 0.79
C HIS A 116 5.72 17.50 1.84
N ARG A 117 5.67 16.24 1.43
CA ARG A 117 5.86 15.11 2.32
C ARG A 117 7.09 14.30 1.91
N CYS A 118 7.87 13.88 2.89
CA CYS A 118 9.05 13.06 2.66
C CYS A 118 8.61 11.64 2.29
N SER A 119 9.07 11.13 1.15
CA SER A 119 8.74 9.78 0.67
C SER A 119 9.42 8.67 1.47
N VAL A 120 10.41 9.01 2.30
CA VAL A 120 11.22 8.06 3.07
C VAL A 120 10.70 7.92 4.50
N CYS A 121 10.57 9.02 5.25
CA CYS A 121 10.17 8.98 6.67
C CYS A 121 8.78 9.56 6.94
N GLY A 122 8.06 10.04 5.92
CA GLY A 122 6.67 10.49 6.04
C GLY A 122 6.45 11.86 6.67
N VAL A 123 7.49 12.53 7.18
CA VAL A 123 7.36 13.90 7.72
C VAL A 123 6.83 14.86 6.67
N ALA A 124 6.06 15.86 7.11
CA ALA A 124 5.42 16.82 6.22
C ALA A 124 5.87 18.26 6.54
N ALA A 125 5.92 19.10 5.51
CA ALA A 125 6.24 20.51 5.62
C ALA A 125 5.40 21.33 4.64
N HIS A 126 5.20 22.62 4.95
CA HIS A 126 4.74 23.56 3.92
C HIS A 126 5.72 23.56 2.75
N PHE A 127 5.22 23.83 1.56
CA PHE A 127 6.04 23.93 0.35
C PHE A 127 7.28 24.82 0.57
N GLN A 128 7.09 26.04 1.12
CA GLN A 128 8.17 26.99 1.41
C GLN A 128 8.97 26.67 2.68
N CYS A 129 8.59 25.66 3.45
CA CYS A 129 9.35 25.25 4.64
C CYS A 129 10.28 24.08 4.34
N SER A 130 9.95 23.24 3.36
CA SER A 130 10.65 21.99 3.06
C SER A 130 12.17 22.12 2.86
N HIS A 131 12.64 23.23 2.28
CA HIS A 131 14.07 23.46 2.05
C HIS A 131 14.86 23.86 3.30
N TYR A 132 14.18 24.30 4.36
CA TYR A 132 14.79 24.60 5.66
C TYR A 132 14.75 23.41 6.64
N ALA A 133 14.25 22.26 6.20
CA ALA A 133 14.16 21.08 7.04
C ALA A 133 15.56 20.57 7.44
N THR A 134 15.68 20.13 8.68
CA THR A 134 16.88 19.47 9.19
C THR A 134 17.17 18.21 8.38
N LYS A 135 18.45 17.85 8.22
CA LYS A 135 18.88 16.62 7.54
C LYS A 135 18.83 15.42 8.48
N ASP A 136 17.68 15.21 9.08
CA ASP A 136 17.38 14.16 10.07
C ASP A 136 16.48 13.05 9.49
N CYS A 137 16.65 12.74 8.20
CA CYS A 137 15.91 11.67 7.56
C CYS A 137 16.55 10.30 7.84
N LYS A 138 15.80 9.24 7.56
CA LYS A 138 16.28 7.84 7.58
C LYS A 138 17.52 7.71 6.67
N CYS A 139 18.63 7.20 7.22
CA CYS A 139 19.89 7.04 6.49
C CYS A 139 20.00 5.63 5.91
N ILE A 140 19.88 5.53 4.58
CA ILE A 140 19.72 4.29 3.80
C ILE A 140 20.97 3.41 3.76
N ALA A 141 22.16 4.03 3.80
CA ALA A 141 23.45 3.38 3.60
C ALA A 141 24.43 3.80 4.69
N GLN A 142 24.92 2.82 5.46
CA GLN A 142 25.80 3.01 6.62
C GLN A 142 26.88 1.92 6.70
N ALA A 143 27.20 1.24 5.59
CA ALA A 143 28.27 0.25 5.58
C ALA A 143 29.59 0.78 6.12
N GLY A 144 30.26 -0.03 6.94
CA GLY A 144 31.50 0.32 7.64
C GLY A 144 31.31 0.95 9.03
N ARG A 145 30.08 1.16 9.50
CA ARG A 145 29.82 1.51 10.91
C ARG A 145 29.73 0.24 11.78
N PRO A 146 30.20 0.30 13.04
CA PRO A 146 30.20 -0.88 13.92
C PRO A 146 28.79 -1.24 14.45
N HIS A 147 27.92 -0.24 14.63
CA HIS A 147 26.56 -0.43 15.13
C HIS A 147 25.60 0.54 14.45
N LEU A 148 24.35 0.10 14.32
CA LEU A 148 23.25 0.96 13.90
C LEU A 148 22.76 1.74 15.11
N LEU A 149 22.49 3.03 14.95
CA LEU A 149 21.92 3.86 16.01
C LEU A 149 20.41 4.01 15.84
N HIS A 150 19.68 4.12 16.94
CA HIS A 150 18.26 4.47 16.90
C HIS A 150 18.10 5.85 16.27
N HIS A 151 17.25 5.91 15.24
CA HIS A 151 16.92 7.15 14.55
C HIS A 151 15.55 7.62 15.02
N TRP A 152 15.53 8.45 16.06
CA TRP A 152 14.31 8.96 16.66
C TRP A 152 13.63 10.01 15.78
N SER A 153 12.32 9.90 15.61
CA SER A 153 11.46 10.88 14.97
C SER A 153 10.26 11.17 15.86
N GLU A 154 9.75 12.38 15.79
CA GLU A 154 8.42 12.70 16.30
C GLU A 154 7.39 11.96 15.44
N ARG A 155 6.33 11.46 16.05
CA ARG A 155 5.26 10.76 15.34
C ARG A 155 4.32 11.80 14.74
N TRP A 156 4.54 12.16 13.47
CA TRP A 156 3.74 13.14 12.71
C TRP A 156 2.54 12.52 11.99
N VAL A 157 2.45 11.19 12.00
CA VAL A 157 1.43 10.39 11.30
C VAL A 157 0.96 9.34 12.28
N ASP A 158 -0.36 9.22 12.46
CA ASP A 158 -0.90 7.99 12.98
C ASP A 158 -0.73 6.92 11.90
N LEU A 159 0.23 6.03 12.14
CA LEU A 159 0.16 4.70 11.57
C LEU A 159 -1.05 4.05 12.26
N ASP A 160 -2.25 4.31 11.74
CA ASP A 160 -3.55 3.78 12.22
C ASP A 160 -3.61 2.26 12.03
N GLU A 161 -2.69 1.52 12.67
CA GLU A 161 -2.53 0.09 12.41
C GLU A 161 -2.26 -0.73 13.68
N ASN A 162 -2.48 -0.17 14.87
CA ASN A 162 -2.55 -1.01 16.05
C ASN A 162 -3.37 -0.32 17.13
N HIS A 163 -4.67 -0.61 17.16
CA HIS A 163 -5.52 -0.22 18.27
C HIS A 163 -5.37 -1.18 19.48
N GLU A 164 -4.71 -2.33 19.29
CA GLU A 164 -4.67 -3.43 20.27
C GLU A 164 -3.33 -3.61 21.00
N MET A 165 -2.20 -3.10 20.48
CA MET A 165 -0.96 -3.03 21.26
C MET A 165 -0.89 -1.70 21.99
N SER A 166 -1.15 -1.74 23.29
CA SER A 166 -0.77 -0.70 24.23
C SER A 166 0.63 -0.18 23.91
N CYS A 167 0.70 1.07 23.46
CA CYS A 167 1.93 1.73 23.06
C CYS A 167 2.77 1.97 24.31
N PHE A 168 3.64 1.06 24.73
CA PHE A 168 4.48 1.27 25.91
C PHE A 168 5.82 1.92 25.56
N CYS A 169 6.36 2.69 26.51
CA CYS A 169 7.69 3.26 26.39
C CYS A 169 8.73 2.15 26.55
N TYR A 170 9.61 1.99 25.56
CA TYR A 170 10.66 0.97 25.53
C TYR A 170 11.61 0.97 26.74
N TYR A 171 11.73 2.08 27.45
CA TYR A 171 12.64 2.19 28.59
C TYR A 171 11.97 1.94 29.95
N CYS A 172 10.75 2.43 30.15
CA CYS A 172 10.09 2.39 31.46
C CYS A 172 8.82 1.54 31.49
N ASP A 173 8.44 0.95 30.36
CA ASP A 173 7.23 0.12 30.18
C ASP A 173 5.90 0.80 30.58
N GLU A 174 5.91 2.14 30.72
CA GLU A 174 4.72 2.93 30.99
C GLU A 174 3.96 3.27 29.70
N PRO A 175 2.61 3.39 29.74
CA PRO A 175 1.80 3.61 28.56
C PRO A 175 2.06 5.01 27.95
N CYS A 176 2.37 5.03 26.68
CA CYS A 176 2.48 6.20 25.83
C CYS A 176 1.10 6.58 25.28
N GLY A 177 0.70 7.85 25.46
CA GLY A 177 -0.38 8.44 24.66
C GLY A 177 -1.77 8.53 25.32
N ILE A 178 -1.92 8.26 26.63
CA ILE A 178 -3.15 8.62 27.36
C ILE A 178 -3.01 10.08 27.86
N PRO A 179 -3.71 11.06 27.25
CA PRO A 179 -3.46 12.49 27.53
C PRO A 179 -3.89 12.94 28.93
N PHE A 180 -4.67 12.12 29.65
CA PHE A 180 -5.38 12.52 30.86
C PHE A 180 -4.57 12.36 32.16
N LEU A 181 -3.48 11.59 32.17
CA LEU A 181 -2.72 11.28 33.40
C LEU A 181 -1.22 11.58 33.24
N GLY A 182 -0.86 12.82 32.87
CA GLY A 182 0.51 13.31 32.97
C GLY A 182 1.55 12.65 32.05
N ALA A 183 1.14 12.21 30.85
CA ALA A 183 2.08 11.58 29.93
C ALA A 183 3.19 12.56 29.43
N SER A 184 4.32 12.00 28.97
CA SER A 184 5.44 12.76 28.38
C SER A 184 5.40 12.72 26.85
N PRO A 185 5.97 13.72 26.14
CA PRO A 185 6.13 13.64 24.68
C PRO A 185 6.90 12.37 24.29
N ILE A 186 6.60 11.82 23.10
CA ILE A 186 7.10 10.52 22.65
C ILE A 186 7.89 10.67 21.34
N TRP A 187 8.98 9.92 21.22
CA TRP A 187 9.68 9.65 19.96
C TRP A 187 9.47 8.21 19.52
N CYS A 188 9.48 8.00 18.21
CA CYS A 188 9.47 6.69 17.57
C CYS A 188 10.76 6.48 16.79
N CYS A 189 11.38 5.32 16.91
CA CYS A 189 12.54 4.98 16.08
C CYS A 189 12.11 4.61 14.65
N LEU A 190 12.66 5.28 13.64
CA LEU A 190 12.38 5.04 12.21
C LEU A 190 12.81 3.66 11.67
N TRP A 191 13.56 2.89 12.47
CA TRP A 191 14.00 1.54 12.11
C TRP A 191 13.21 0.47 12.87
N CYS A 192 13.33 0.45 14.21
CA CYS A 192 12.71 -0.59 15.03
C CYS A 192 11.28 -0.28 15.49
N GLN A 193 10.73 0.89 15.13
CA GLN A 193 9.37 1.35 15.50
C GLN A 193 9.06 1.43 17.01
N ARG A 194 10.07 1.26 17.87
CA ARG A 194 9.93 1.39 19.33
C ARG A 194 9.61 2.83 19.71
N LEU A 195 8.74 2.98 20.71
CA LEU A 195 8.34 4.26 21.28
C LEU A 195 9.18 4.55 22.53
N LEU A 196 9.49 5.83 22.75
CA LEU A 196 10.30 6.26 23.87
C LEU A 196 9.80 7.62 24.36
N HIS A 197 9.54 7.73 25.67
CA HIS A 197 9.33 9.03 26.29
C HIS A 197 10.60 9.89 26.12
N VAL A 198 10.42 11.13 25.72
CA VAL A 198 11.52 12.10 25.55
C VAL A 198 12.37 12.21 26.81
N ASP A 199 11.74 12.16 27.99
CA ASP A 199 12.44 12.23 29.28
C ASP A 199 13.23 10.96 29.62
N CYS A 200 12.83 9.80 29.08
CA CYS A 200 13.53 8.53 29.25
C CYS A 200 14.79 8.42 28.37
N HIS A 201 14.88 9.24 27.32
CA HIS A 201 15.95 9.15 26.33
C HIS A 201 17.36 9.37 26.90
N ALA A 202 17.54 10.35 27.79
CA ALA A 202 18.85 10.61 28.38
C ALA A 202 19.40 9.41 29.15
N LYS A 203 18.51 8.66 29.82
CA LYS A 203 18.85 7.43 30.54
C LYS A 203 19.20 6.30 29.57
N LEU A 204 18.37 6.09 28.54
CA LEU A 204 18.61 5.09 27.51
C LEU A 204 19.99 5.26 26.84
N ILE A 205 20.36 6.48 26.44
CA ILE A 205 21.68 6.74 25.83
C ILE A 205 22.81 6.33 26.77
N LYS A 206 22.70 6.67 28.06
CA LYS A 206 23.76 6.40 29.04
C LYS A 206 23.99 4.91 29.24
N GLU A 207 22.94 4.10 29.18
CA GLU A 207 23.01 2.66 29.45
C GLU A 207 23.31 1.84 28.18
N THR A 208 22.67 2.17 27.06
CA THR A 208 22.69 1.32 25.85
C THR A 208 23.49 1.90 24.68
N GLY A 209 23.99 3.13 24.80
CA GLY A 209 24.72 3.79 23.72
C GLY A 209 23.86 4.14 22.49
N ASN A 210 22.53 4.11 22.61
CA ASN A 210 21.58 4.36 21.52
C ASN A 210 21.66 3.35 20.36
N VAL A 211 22.11 2.12 20.62
CA VAL A 211 22.24 1.08 19.60
C VAL A 211 20.88 0.49 19.25
N CYS A 212 20.58 0.40 17.95
CA CYS A 212 19.34 -0.15 17.41
C CYS A 212 19.58 -1.54 16.82
N ASP A 213 18.74 -2.49 17.21
CA ASP A 213 18.70 -3.88 16.78
C ASP A 213 17.66 -4.14 15.66
N LEU A 214 17.09 -3.08 15.06
CA LEU A 214 16.01 -3.14 14.07
C LEU A 214 14.66 -3.69 14.58
N GLY A 215 14.56 -4.09 15.85
CA GLY A 215 13.32 -4.54 16.49
C GLY A 215 12.72 -5.82 15.88
N LEU A 216 11.39 -5.91 15.90
CA LEU A 216 10.63 -7.09 15.45
C LEU A 216 10.85 -7.40 13.96
N LEU A 217 11.10 -6.38 13.15
CA LEU A 217 11.29 -6.52 11.71
C LEU A 217 12.76 -6.72 11.29
N ARG A 218 13.66 -7.01 12.24
CA ARG A 218 15.12 -7.10 11.99
C ARG A 218 15.52 -8.02 10.85
N ARG A 219 14.78 -9.12 10.66
CA ARG A 219 15.05 -10.10 9.59
C ARG A 219 14.60 -9.58 8.23
N LEU A 220 13.46 -8.89 8.19
CA LEU A 220 12.89 -8.35 6.96
C LEU A 220 13.53 -7.04 6.51
N ILE A 221 14.06 -6.22 7.43
CA ILE A 221 14.71 -4.95 7.08
C ILE A 221 16.10 -5.22 6.51
N LEU A 222 16.36 -4.69 5.31
CA LEU A 222 17.72 -4.58 4.78
C LEU A 222 18.50 -3.56 5.62
N SER A 223 19.34 -4.08 6.52
CA SER A 223 20.12 -3.25 7.44
C SER A 223 20.93 -2.19 6.67
N PRO A 224 20.88 -0.90 7.08
CA PRO A 224 21.74 0.12 6.50
C PRO A 224 23.23 -0.21 6.61
N LEU A 225 23.63 -0.99 7.61
CA LEU A 225 25.01 -1.46 7.77
C LEU A 225 25.46 -2.36 6.61
N SER A 226 24.51 -3.03 5.94
CA SER A 226 24.75 -3.91 4.80
C SER A 226 24.61 -3.20 3.45
N VAL A 227 24.51 -1.86 3.45
CA VAL A 227 24.33 -1.05 2.23
C VAL A 227 25.50 -0.08 2.07
N LYS A 228 26.26 -0.26 0.99
CA LYS A 228 27.40 0.58 0.61
C LYS A 228 27.01 1.52 -0.54
N GLU A 229 27.28 2.80 -0.39
CA GLU A 229 27.14 3.78 -1.48
C GLU A 229 28.34 3.69 -2.44
N VAL A 230 28.08 3.54 -3.73
CA VAL A 230 29.04 3.46 -4.82
C VAL A 230 28.93 4.79 -5.59
N GLY A 231 29.99 5.61 -5.62
CA GLY A 231 29.98 6.83 -6.44
C GLY A 231 30.56 8.12 -5.86
N ARG A 232 31.02 8.16 -4.60
CA ARG A 232 31.94 9.24 -4.18
C ARG A 232 33.38 8.80 -4.46
N ARG A 233 33.99 9.35 -5.53
CA ARG A 233 35.45 9.50 -5.55
C ARG A 233 35.85 10.08 -4.19
N GLN A 234 36.84 9.47 -3.54
CA GLN A 234 37.47 9.99 -2.32
C GLN A 234 38.00 11.41 -2.60
N ALA A 235 37.17 12.41 -2.36
CA ALA A 235 37.63 13.76 -2.10
C ALA A 235 37.98 13.79 -0.62
N THR A 236 39.27 13.86 -0.34
CA THR A 236 39.82 14.38 0.91
C THR A 236 39.05 15.64 1.32
N SER A 237 38.08 15.51 2.22
CA SER A 237 37.36 16.66 2.79
C SER A 237 36.86 16.29 4.18
N GLY A 238 37.81 15.94 5.05
CA GLY A 238 37.76 16.52 6.38
C GLY A 238 38.14 17.99 6.26
N MET A 239 37.44 18.87 6.97
CA MET A 239 37.87 20.24 7.32
C MET A 239 37.25 21.45 6.57
N LEU A 240 36.56 21.34 5.43
CA LEU A 240 36.08 22.57 4.72
C LEU A 240 34.57 22.87 4.75
N SER A 241 33.72 22.01 5.33
CA SER A 241 32.29 22.34 5.50
C SER A 241 31.99 23.20 6.73
N SER A 242 32.92 23.33 7.68
CA SER A 242 32.69 24.06 8.93
C SER A 242 32.70 25.58 8.77
N ILE A 243 33.40 26.11 7.75
CA ILE A 243 33.65 27.55 7.61
C ILE A 243 32.49 28.28 6.91
N LYS A 244 31.71 27.59 6.06
CA LYS A 244 30.56 28.21 5.38
C LYS A 244 29.34 28.40 6.30
N ASP A 245 29.14 27.50 7.26
CA ASP A 245 28.01 27.56 8.19
C ASP A 245 28.23 28.59 9.32
N GLU A 246 29.48 28.86 9.71
CA GLU A 246 29.82 29.90 10.69
C GLU A 246 29.63 31.33 10.15
N ILE A 247 29.91 31.55 8.87
CA ILE A 247 29.77 32.87 8.23
C ILE A 247 28.29 33.26 8.07
N ILE A 248 27.40 32.29 7.82
CA ILE A 248 25.95 32.54 7.71
C ILE A 248 25.36 32.79 9.10
N ALA A 249 25.79 32.05 10.12
CA ALA A 249 25.31 32.21 11.50
C ALA A 249 25.70 33.56 12.15
N SER A 250 26.84 34.15 11.76
CA SER A 250 27.28 35.46 12.28
C SER A 250 26.48 36.64 11.71
N SER A 251 26.10 36.57 10.43
CA SER A 251 25.30 37.61 9.76
C SER A 251 23.88 37.75 10.34
N VAL A 252 23.30 36.64 10.80
CA VAL A 252 21.95 36.61 11.40
C VAL A 252 21.96 37.04 12.87
N ARG A 253 23.05 36.78 13.63
CA ARG A 253 23.19 37.26 15.02
C ARG A 253 23.45 38.77 15.11
N GLY A 254 24.08 39.38 14.09
CA GLY A 254 24.31 40.83 14.03
C GLY A 254 23.02 41.66 13.91
N ARG A 255 21.96 41.10 13.30
CA ARG A 255 20.70 41.83 13.05
C ARG A 255 19.70 41.79 14.22
N MET A 256 19.88 40.85 15.16
CA MET A 256 18.98 40.68 16.32
C MET A 256 19.43 41.48 17.57
N ARG A 257 20.68 41.95 17.64
CA ARG A 257 21.20 42.74 18.77
C ARG A 257 20.88 44.24 18.73
N ARG A 258 20.41 44.77 17.59
CA ARG A 258 20.01 46.20 17.47
C ARG A 258 18.57 46.51 17.91
N ARG A 259 17.78 45.51 18.35
CA ARG A 259 16.36 45.71 18.69
C ARG A 259 16.00 45.53 20.18
N ARG A 260 16.99 45.44 21.09
CA ARG A 260 16.75 45.20 22.52
C ARG A 260 17.30 46.23 23.52
N ASN A 261 17.83 47.37 23.07
CA ASN A 261 18.17 48.48 23.96
C ASN A 261 17.41 49.76 23.57
N ARG A 262 16.18 49.91 24.05
CA ARG A 262 15.57 51.20 24.43
C ARG A 262 14.19 50.98 25.07
N SER A 263 14.18 50.61 26.34
CA SER A 263 13.10 50.99 27.27
C SER A 263 13.61 50.86 28.71
N LYS A 264 14.20 51.94 29.23
CA LYS A 264 14.20 52.24 30.67
C LYS A 264 14.14 53.76 30.85
N TYR A 265 13.24 54.13 31.72
CA TYR A 265 12.66 55.43 32.02
C TYR A 265 13.59 56.27 32.90
N GLU A 266 13.54 57.61 32.77
CA GLU A 266 13.41 58.63 33.84
C GLU A 266 14.14 59.97 33.56
N ASN A 267 13.30 61.02 33.42
CA ASN A 267 13.34 62.33 34.06
C ASN A 267 14.68 63.03 34.42
N ASN A 268 14.97 64.18 33.80
CA ASN A 268 14.65 65.53 34.37
C ASN A 268 15.30 66.69 33.58
N HIS A 269 14.46 67.71 33.31
CA HIS A 269 14.68 69.16 33.12
C HIS A 269 16.02 69.74 32.59
N SER A 270 15.98 70.55 31.52
CA SER A 270 15.85 72.04 31.59
C SER A 270 16.11 72.79 30.25
N ALA A 271 15.27 73.83 30.02
CA ALA A 271 15.39 75.09 29.24
C ALA A 271 15.85 75.10 27.75
N SER A 272 14.94 75.41 26.79
CA SER A 272 14.62 76.74 26.15
C SER A 272 15.62 77.11 25.03
N HIS A 273 15.32 77.64 23.84
CA HIS A 273 14.20 78.32 23.14
C HIS A 273 14.25 77.83 21.66
N GLY A 274 13.26 77.96 20.77
CA GLY A 274 11.96 78.61 20.75
C GLY A 274 11.41 78.48 19.31
N VAL A 275 10.09 78.35 19.17
CA VAL A 275 9.19 79.20 18.38
C VAL A 275 7.81 78.54 18.37
N SER A 276 6.84 79.38 18.71
CA SER A 276 5.43 79.24 19.11
C SER A 276 4.49 78.65 18.04
N ASN A 277 3.67 77.66 18.43
CA ASN A 277 2.22 77.71 18.74
C ASN A 277 1.29 78.16 17.59
N SER A 278 0.23 77.45 17.20
CA SER A 278 -0.72 76.75 18.08
C SER A 278 -1.61 75.69 17.39
N LYS A 279 -1.93 74.67 18.20
CA LYS A 279 -3.19 73.88 18.35
C LYS A 279 -3.68 72.90 17.28
N LEU A 280 -3.50 71.61 17.63
CA LEU A 280 -4.46 70.50 17.72
C LEU A 280 -5.86 70.65 17.09
N GLN A 281 -6.30 69.61 16.35
CA GLN A 281 -7.17 68.58 16.91
C GLN A 281 -7.11 67.24 16.12
N CYS A 282 -7.61 66.19 16.77
CA CYS A 282 -7.36 64.74 16.60
C CYS A 282 -8.37 64.03 15.67
N SER A 283 -7.96 62.97 14.95
CA SER A 283 -8.77 61.75 14.73
C SER A 283 -8.00 60.63 13.97
N MET A 284 -8.60 59.44 14.04
CA MET A 284 -8.14 58.07 13.73
C MET A 284 -7.95 57.70 12.25
N GLU A 285 -7.39 56.49 12.06
CA GLU A 285 -7.62 55.50 10.99
C GLU A 285 -6.73 55.44 9.72
N GLU A 286 -5.92 54.37 9.72
CA GLU A 286 -5.68 53.34 8.69
C GLU A 286 -5.42 53.63 7.19
N ASN A 287 -4.49 52.81 6.68
CA ASN A 287 -4.32 52.33 5.29
C ASN A 287 -3.71 53.27 4.24
N SER A 288 -2.38 53.17 4.05
CA SER A 288 -1.71 53.73 2.86
C SER A 288 -0.47 52.97 2.36
N LEU A 289 -0.47 51.63 2.44
CA LEU A 289 0.50 50.80 1.70
C LEU A 289 -0.12 49.98 0.55
N PHE A 290 -1.44 50.05 0.38
CA PHE A 290 -2.18 49.41 -0.72
C PHE A 290 -2.38 50.34 -1.94
N GLU A 291 -2.13 51.65 -1.78
CA GLU A 291 -2.38 52.69 -2.80
C GLU A 291 -1.25 52.81 -3.85
N SER A 292 -0.08 52.23 -3.59
CA SER A 292 1.04 52.22 -4.56
C SER A 292 0.98 51.04 -5.55
N MET A 293 0.18 50.00 -5.29
CA MET A 293 0.10 48.81 -6.16
C MET A 293 -1.10 48.85 -7.13
N LEU A 294 -2.17 49.56 -6.78
CA LEU A 294 -3.41 49.63 -7.57
C LEU A 294 -3.40 50.64 -8.72
N ARG A 295 -2.38 51.49 -8.84
CA ARG A 295 -2.25 52.45 -9.96
C ARG A 295 -1.73 51.87 -11.28
N ARG A 296 -1.49 50.55 -11.38
CA ARG A 296 -1.08 49.90 -12.65
C ARG A 296 -2.16 49.03 -13.32
N LEU A 297 -3.36 48.91 -12.73
CA LEU A 297 -4.38 47.97 -13.20
C LEU A 297 -5.73 48.57 -13.65
N ALA A 298 -5.85 49.89 -13.81
CA ALA A 298 -7.09 50.49 -14.30
C ALA A 298 -6.83 51.49 -15.43
N GLY A 299 -6.59 50.95 -16.63
CA GLY A 299 -6.67 51.69 -17.89
C GLY A 299 -7.54 50.90 -18.87
N CYS A 300 -8.65 51.51 -19.27
CA CYS A 300 -9.63 51.09 -20.28
C CYS A 300 -10.72 50.10 -19.86
N SER A 301 -11.94 50.66 -19.74
CA SER A 301 -13.19 49.96 -20.00
C SER A 301 -13.83 50.53 -21.28
N LYS A 302 -14.66 49.68 -21.91
CA LYS A 302 -15.69 49.92 -22.96
C LYS A 302 -15.19 49.79 -24.42
N LEU A 303 -15.82 49.05 -25.35
CA LEU A 303 -17.14 48.40 -25.46
C LEU A 303 -17.19 47.43 -26.70
N ASN A 304 -18.12 46.47 -26.64
CA ASN A 304 -18.91 45.81 -27.70
C ASN A 304 -18.43 44.60 -28.54
N GLU A 305 -19.16 43.49 -28.29
CA GLU A 305 -19.74 42.46 -29.17
C GLU A 305 -19.03 41.85 -30.39
N LYS A 306 -19.03 40.49 -30.32
CA LYS A 306 -19.28 39.46 -31.36
C LYS A 306 -18.11 38.78 -32.10
N SER A 307 -18.15 37.46 -31.94
CA SER A 307 -17.79 36.37 -32.86
C SER A 307 -16.35 35.87 -32.96
N ASN A 308 -16.29 34.53 -33.08
CA ASN A 308 -15.21 33.66 -33.53
C ASN A 308 -14.21 33.13 -32.49
N GLN A 309 -14.64 31.98 -31.96
CA GLN A 309 -13.84 30.83 -31.54
C GLN A 309 -12.77 30.48 -32.59
N GLU A 310 -11.65 29.91 -32.12
CA GLU A 310 -10.43 29.50 -32.87
C GLU A 310 -9.33 30.57 -33.02
N SER A 311 -8.42 30.62 -32.04
CA SER A 311 -6.96 30.83 -32.25
C SER A 311 -6.14 31.01 -30.96
N ALA A 312 -6.74 31.11 -29.77
CA ALA A 312 -5.99 31.35 -28.53
C ALA A 312 -5.47 30.08 -27.79
N LEU A 313 -5.32 28.94 -28.49
CA LEU A 313 -4.78 27.70 -27.92
C LEU A 313 -3.26 27.50 -28.21
N ALA A 314 -2.61 28.48 -28.84
CA ALA A 314 -1.22 28.35 -29.31
C ALA A 314 -0.16 29.02 -28.41
N SER A 315 -0.52 29.93 -27.50
CA SER A 315 0.46 30.74 -26.75
C SER A 315 0.71 30.32 -25.29
N LEU A 316 0.11 29.22 -24.82
CA LEU A 316 0.35 28.64 -23.49
C LEU A 316 1.33 27.44 -23.51
N ARG A 317 1.96 27.14 -24.65
CA ARG A 317 2.87 25.99 -24.82
C ARG A 317 4.35 26.27 -24.57
N THR A 318 4.75 27.51 -24.26
CA THR A 318 6.17 27.88 -24.12
C THR A 318 6.55 28.43 -22.75
N THR A 319 6.15 27.77 -21.65
CA THR A 319 6.89 27.87 -20.37
C THR A 319 6.83 26.61 -19.49
N ARG A 320 6.64 25.42 -20.09
CA ARG A 320 6.80 24.11 -19.43
C ARG A 320 8.16 23.49 -19.75
N LYS A 321 9.24 24.13 -19.34
CA LYS A 321 10.57 23.52 -19.31
C LYS A 321 11.30 23.96 -18.05
N GLY A 322 11.40 23.04 -17.09
CA GLY A 322 12.28 23.18 -15.93
C GLY A 322 11.61 22.98 -14.59
N LEU A 323 11.14 21.76 -14.30
CA LEU A 323 11.06 21.13 -12.96
C LEU A 323 10.26 19.83 -13.09
N ASN A 324 10.81 18.88 -13.85
CA ASN A 324 10.36 17.49 -13.83
C ASN A 324 11.62 16.64 -13.61
N GLN A 325 12.22 16.78 -12.43
CA GLN A 325 13.12 15.76 -11.92
C GLN A 325 12.25 14.72 -11.24
N ASN A 326 11.87 13.69 -11.99
CA ASN A 326 11.42 12.44 -11.39
C ASN A 326 12.58 11.91 -10.54
N ASN A 327 12.51 12.10 -9.23
CA ASN A 327 13.34 11.37 -8.27
C ASN A 327 12.82 9.92 -8.15
N THR A 328 12.71 9.23 -9.27
CA THR A 328 12.82 7.77 -9.27
C THR A 328 14.23 7.45 -8.78
N PHE A 329 14.33 6.85 -7.59
CA PHE A 329 15.56 6.24 -7.09
C PHE A 329 15.98 5.14 -8.09
N ASP A 330 16.63 5.54 -9.17
CA ASP A 330 17.24 4.63 -10.14
C ASP A 330 18.56 4.15 -9.53
N GLY A 331 18.45 3.14 -8.67
CA GLY A 331 19.47 2.75 -7.70
C GLY A 331 20.56 1.82 -8.24
N LYS A 332 20.60 1.52 -9.54
CA LYS A 332 21.50 0.48 -10.07
C LYS A 332 22.99 0.78 -9.87
N ASP A 333 23.39 2.06 -9.96
CA ASP A 333 24.81 2.43 -9.89
C ASP A 333 25.22 3.04 -8.56
N LYS A 334 24.26 3.34 -7.69
CA LYS A 334 24.49 4.13 -6.47
C LYS A 334 24.72 3.28 -5.24
N TYR A 335 24.18 2.06 -5.15
CA TYR A 335 24.28 1.25 -3.95
C TYR A 335 24.66 -0.20 -4.27
N LYS A 336 25.48 -0.79 -3.39
CA LYS A 336 25.85 -2.20 -3.40
C LYS A 336 25.54 -2.81 -2.05
N LEU A 337 24.96 -4.01 -2.05
CA LEU A 337 24.65 -4.77 -0.85
C LEU A 337 25.88 -5.60 -0.45
N VAL A 338 26.25 -5.57 0.82
CA VAL A 338 27.44 -6.20 1.40
C VAL A 338 27.12 -6.74 2.79
N ASP A 339 27.81 -7.79 3.24
CA ASP A 339 27.85 -8.24 4.65
C ASP A 339 26.45 -8.31 5.31
N LEU A 340 25.59 -9.20 4.81
CA LEU A 340 24.30 -9.51 5.42
C LEU A 340 24.45 -10.56 6.52
N SER A 341 23.69 -10.43 7.60
CA SER A 341 23.67 -11.44 8.66
C SER A 341 23.03 -12.74 8.17
N HIS A 342 23.51 -13.89 8.66
CA HIS A 342 23.03 -15.21 8.24
C HIS A 342 21.54 -15.46 8.56
N ASP A 343 20.99 -14.77 9.55
CA ASP A 343 19.58 -14.82 9.95
C ASP A 343 18.68 -13.83 9.18
N SER A 344 19.27 -12.92 8.39
CA SER A 344 18.52 -11.93 7.62
C SER A 344 17.72 -12.57 6.48
N ARG A 345 16.48 -12.14 6.33
CA ARG A 345 15.55 -12.57 5.26
C ARG A 345 14.93 -11.32 4.63
N PRO A 346 15.74 -10.45 3.99
CA PRO A 346 15.28 -9.12 3.60
C PRO A 346 14.06 -9.22 2.68
N LEU A 347 13.04 -8.38 2.91
CA LEU A 347 11.85 -8.37 2.07
C LEU A 347 12.04 -7.46 0.85
N LEU A 348 11.76 -7.94 -0.35
CA LEU A 348 11.71 -7.13 -1.57
C LEU A 348 10.25 -6.87 -1.94
N VAL A 349 9.82 -5.61 -1.94
CA VAL A 349 8.43 -5.21 -2.14
C VAL A 349 8.25 -4.61 -3.53
N PHE A 350 7.31 -5.16 -4.29
CA PHE A 350 6.86 -4.63 -5.57
C PHE A 350 5.45 -4.07 -5.47
N ILE A 351 5.26 -2.80 -5.87
CA ILE A 351 3.98 -2.10 -5.77
C ILE A 351 3.50 -1.75 -7.18
N ASN A 352 2.37 -2.33 -7.60
CA ASN A 352 1.70 -1.88 -8.82
C ASN A 352 0.79 -0.68 -8.51
N ALA A 353 1.26 0.52 -8.83
CA ALA A 353 0.51 1.75 -8.56
C ALA A 353 -0.81 1.89 -9.34
N LYS A 354 -1.01 1.09 -10.39
CA LYS A 354 -2.28 1.03 -11.14
C LYS A 354 -3.32 0.14 -10.45
N SER A 355 -2.90 -0.76 -9.56
CA SER A 355 -3.80 -1.63 -8.80
C SER A 355 -4.31 -0.90 -7.56
N GLY A 356 -5.59 -1.08 -7.22
CA GLY A 356 -6.19 -0.59 -5.98
C GLY A 356 -6.22 0.93 -5.81
N ALA A 357 -7.33 1.58 -6.18
CA ALA A 357 -7.66 2.98 -5.85
C ALA A 357 -6.58 4.06 -6.02
N GLN A 358 -5.49 3.77 -6.74
CA GLN A 358 -4.31 4.63 -6.89
C GLN A 358 -3.59 4.97 -5.56
N ASN A 359 -3.68 4.08 -4.56
CA ASN A 359 -3.01 4.27 -3.26
C ASN A 359 -1.50 3.95 -3.28
N GLY A 360 -0.91 3.66 -4.45
CA GLY A 360 0.47 3.18 -4.58
C GLY A 360 1.53 4.10 -3.96
N THR A 361 1.39 5.42 -4.10
CA THR A 361 2.33 6.40 -3.52
C THR A 361 2.26 6.45 -2.00
N SER A 362 1.05 6.39 -1.43
CA SER A 362 0.82 6.31 0.02
C SER A 362 1.38 5.00 0.56
N LEU A 363 1.08 3.87 -0.08
CA LEU A 363 1.55 2.55 0.31
C LEU A 363 3.08 2.46 0.27
N ARG A 364 3.71 2.96 -0.81
CA ARG A 364 5.17 3.05 -0.95
C ARG A 364 5.80 3.84 0.19
N ARG A 365 5.23 4.98 0.54
CA ARG A 365 5.70 5.80 1.66
C ARG A 365 5.62 5.05 2.98
N ARG A 366 4.51 4.33 3.23
CA ARG A 366 4.33 3.54 4.46
C ARG A 366 5.35 2.39 4.54
N PHE A 367 5.59 1.67 3.44
CA PHE A 367 6.67 0.67 3.40
C PHE A 367 8.06 1.30 3.58
N ASN A 368 8.36 2.47 3.02
CA ASN A 368 9.65 3.15 3.25
C ASN A 368 9.86 3.56 4.72
N MET A 369 8.78 3.86 5.43
CA MET A 369 8.84 4.15 6.87
C MET A 369 9.19 2.88 7.67
N LEU A 370 8.66 1.72 7.29
CA LEU A 370 8.88 0.43 7.98
C LEU A 370 10.18 -0.28 7.55
N LEU A 371 10.49 -0.26 6.26
CA LEU A 371 11.60 -0.98 5.62
C LEU A 371 12.68 -0.02 5.11
N ASN A 372 13.81 -0.55 4.65
CA ASN A 372 14.79 0.26 3.93
C ASN A 372 14.23 0.65 2.55
N PRO A 373 14.26 1.93 2.13
CA PRO A 373 13.77 2.36 0.81
C PRO A 373 14.35 1.60 -0.40
N LEU A 374 15.52 0.96 -0.27
CA LEU A 374 16.08 0.10 -1.31
C LEU A 374 15.32 -1.22 -1.51
N GLN A 375 14.36 -1.53 -0.64
CA GLN A 375 13.52 -2.71 -0.71
C GLN A 375 12.22 -2.47 -1.46
N VAL A 376 11.84 -1.22 -1.74
CA VAL A 376 10.50 -0.88 -2.20
C VAL A 376 10.54 -0.33 -3.63
N PHE A 377 10.03 -1.12 -4.57
CA PHE A 377 10.02 -0.81 -5.99
C PHE A 377 8.59 -0.63 -6.50
N GLU A 378 8.39 0.42 -7.27
CA GLU A 378 7.12 0.70 -7.93
C GLU A 378 7.17 0.15 -9.36
N LEU A 379 6.20 -0.69 -9.71
CA LEU A 379 6.08 -1.30 -11.02
C LEU A 379 5.35 -0.35 -11.97
N SER A 380 5.90 -0.18 -13.16
CA SER A 380 5.30 0.63 -14.23
C SER A 380 5.64 0.06 -15.60
N SER A 381 5.03 0.57 -16.67
CA SER A 381 5.37 0.16 -18.04
C SER A 381 6.83 0.43 -18.41
N LYS A 382 7.53 1.33 -17.69
CA LYS A 382 8.93 1.67 -17.93
C LYS A 382 9.91 0.93 -17.01
N GLN A 383 9.41 0.41 -15.89
CA GLN A 383 10.24 -0.21 -14.85
C GLN A 383 9.56 -1.48 -14.35
N GLY A 384 10.13 -2.62 -14.76
CA GLY A 384 9.69 -3.94 -14.31
C GLY A 384 10.41 -4.41 -13.04
N PRO A 385 10.00 -5.59 -12.53
CA PRO A 385 10.56 -6.19 -11.31
C PRO A 385 12.05 -6.55 -11.43
N GLU A 386 12.57 -6.68 -12.65
CA GLU A 386 13.97 -7.04 -12.93
C GLU A 386 14.97 -6.08 -12.28
N VAL A 387 14.59 -4.81 -12.10
CA VAL A 387 15.45 -3.82 -11.43
C VAL A 387 15.71 -4.21 -9.97
N GLY A 388 14.67 -4.57 -9.22
CA GLY A 388 14.78 -4.98 -7.83
C GLY A 388 15.43 -6.35 -7.69
N LEU A 389 15.04 -7.30 -8.54
CA LEU A 389 15.59 -8.66 -8.55
C LEU A 389 17.10 -8.66 -8.80
N LYS A 390 17.60 -7.82 -9.72
CA LYS A 390 19.04 -7.68 -9.99
C LYS A 390 19.81 -7.11 -8.80
N LEU A 391 19.23 -6.16 -8.06
CA LEU A 391 19.86 -5.62 -6.84
C LEU A 391 20.00 -6.69 -5.76
N PHE A 392 19.05 -7.63 -5.69
CA PHE A 392 19.01 -8.71 -4.70
C PHE A 392 19.64 -10.02 -5.19
N ARG A 393 20.23 -10.05 -6.38
CA ARG A 393 20.76 -11.27 -7.02
C ARG A 393 21.74 -12.07 -6.15
N ASN A 394 22.55 -11.38 -5.36
CA ASN A 394 23.56 -11.99 -4.50
C ASN A 394 23.08 -12.20 -3.06
N ILE A 395 21.82 -11.91 -2.76
CA ILE A 395 21.23 -12.16 -1.45
C ILE A 395 20.61 -13.54 -1.46
N GLN A 396 20.98 -14.36 -0.48
CA GLN A 396 20.32 -15.64 -0.26
C GLN A 396 19.09 -15.46 0.66
N TYR A 397 18.06 -16.29 0.48
CA TYR A 397 16.88 -16.36 1.36
C TYR A 397 16.08 -15.05 1.55
N PHE A 398 16.18 -14.10 0.62
CA PHE A 398 15.27 -12.96 0.63
C PHE A 398 13.85 -13.40 0.28
N ARG A 399 12.85 -12.63 0.75
CA ARG A 399 11.43 -12.86 0.47
C ARG A 399 10.93 -11.80 -0.48
N VAL A 400 9.86 -12.07 -1.23
CA VAL A 400 9.23 -11.08 -2.12
C VAL A 400 7.80 -10.82 -1.65
N LEU A 401 7.37 -9.56 -1.65
CA LEU A 401 5.99 -9.14 -1.45
C LEU A 401 5.48 -8.43 -2.72
N VAL A 402 4.38 -8.92 -3.28
CA VAL A 402 3.73 -8.29 -4.44
C VAL A 402 2.44 -7.62 -4.01
N CYS A 403 2.42 -6.28 -4.09
CA CYS A 403 1.24 -5.47 -3.85
C CYS A 403 0.51 -5.23 -5.18
N GLY A 404 -0.51 -6.03 -5.46
CA GLY A 404 -1.19 -6.07 -6.76
C GLY A 404 -2.36 -7.06 -6.80
N GLY A 405 -2.88 -7.31 -8.00
CA GLY A 405 -3.77 -8.46 -8.27
C GLY A 405 -3.01 -9.63 -8.89
N ASP A 406 -3.74 -10.69 -9.27
CA ASP A 406 -3.17 -11.95 -9.79
C ASP A 406 -2.25 -11.75 -11.00
N GLY A 407 -2.61 -10.89 -11.96
CA GLY A 407 -1.75 -10.57 -13.11
C GLY A 407 -0.41 -9.89 -12.74
N THR A 408 -0.38 -9.08 -11.67
CA THR A 408 0.88 -8.51 -11.16
C THR A 408 1.76 -9.61 -10.55
N VAL A 409 1.15 -10.56 -9.84
CA VAL A 409 1.86 -11.71 -9.26
C VAL A 409 2.47 -12.57 -10.36
N ALA A 410 1.70 -12.90 -11.40
CA ALA A 410 2.20 -13.63 -12.57
C ALA A 410 3.37 -12.91 -13.25
N TRP A 411 3.32 -11.57 -13.38
CA TRP A 411 4.44 -10.79 -13.94
C TRP A 411 5.72 -10.94 -13.11
N VAL A 412 5.62 -10.83 -11.77
CA VAL A 412 6.78 -10.98 -10.88
C VAL A 412 7.32 -12.41 -10.88
N LEU A 413 6.45 -13.43 -10.88
CA LEU A 413 6.86 -14.85 -10.97
C LEU A 413 7.64 -15.13 -12.26
N ASN A 414 7.16 -14.63 -13.39
CA ASN A 414 7.86 -14.72 -14.67
C ASN A 414 9.24 -14.05 -14.64
N ALA A 415 9.39 -12.94 -13.93
CA ALA A 415 10.67 -12.25 -13.80
C ALA A 415 11.64 -13.00 -12.88
N ILE A 416 11.15 -13.59 -11.79
CA ILE A 416 11.97 -14.45 -10.90
C ILE A 416 12.51 -15.65 -11.67
N GLU A 417 11.66 -16.30 -12.46
CA GLU A 417 12.06 -17.44 -13.30
C GLU A 417 13.15 -17.05 -14.30
N LYS A 418 13.01 -15.91 -14.97
CA LYS A 418 14.01 -15.41 -15.94
C LYS A 418 15.37 -15.08 -15.33
N GLU A 419 15.42 -14.63 -14.07
CA GLU A 419 16.68 -14.34 -13.39
C GLU A 419 17.42 -15.62 -12.94
N ASN A 420 16.73 -16.78 -12.94
CA ASN A 420 17.29 -18.10 -12.67
C ASN A 420 18.13 -18.17 -11.37
N PHE A 421 17.52 -17.77 -10.27
CA PHE A 421 18.11 -17.86 -8.94
C PHE A 421 18.40 -19.31 -8.55
N GLU A 422 19.54 -19.56 -7.89
CA GLU A 422 19.88 -20.87 -7.32
C GLU A 422 18.85 -21.31 -6.27
N SER A 423 18.43 -20.38 -5.41
CA SER A 423 17.32 -20.54 -4.47
C SER A 423 16.28 -19.44 -4.73
N PRO A 424 15.25 -19.70 -5.56
CA PRO A 424 14.22 -18.72 -5.87
C PRO A 424 13.51 -18.22 -4.60
N PRO A 425 13.27 -16.90 -4.47
CA PRO A 425 12.62 -16.33 -3.31
C PRO A 425 11.13 -16.70 -3.27
N PRO A 426 10.57 -17.02 -2.09
CA PRO A 426 9.13 -17.25 -1.95
C PRO A 426 8.37 -15.91 -2.01
N VAL A 427 7.16 -15.95 -2.58
CA VAL A 427 6.34 -14.75 -2.86
C VAL A 427 5.10 -14.67 -1.96
N ALA A 428 4.95 -13.56 -1.22
CA ALA A 428 3.72 -13.15 -0.53
C ALA A 428 2.92 -12.15 -1.38
N ILE A 429 1.62 -12.02 -1.08
CA ILE A 429 0.72 -11.14 -1.83
C ILE A 429 0.06 -10.15 -0.86
N LEU A 430 0.07 -8.86 -1.22
CA LEU A 430 -0.84 -7.86 -0.66
C LEU A 430 -1.95 -7.60 -1.68
N PRO A 431 -3.19 -8.06 -1.44
CA PRO A 431 -4.27 -8.04 -2.42
C PRO A 431 -4.77 -6.61 -2.71
N LEU A 432 -4.35 -6.05 -3.84
CA LEU A 432 -4.82 -4.75 -4.36
C LEU A 432 -5.70 -4.90 -5.62
N GLY A 433 -5.87 -6.11 -6.14
CA GLY A 433 -6.69 -6.42 -7.32
C GLY A 433 -8.18 -6.59 -7.01
N THR A 434 -8.96 -6.96 -8.03
CA THR A 434 -10.42 -7.14 -7.89
C THR A 434 -10.81 -8.54 -7.40
N GLY A 435 -10.27 -9.60 -8.00
CA GLY A 435 -10.53 -11.01 -7.64
C GLY A 435 -9.67 -11.49 -6.47
N ASN A 436 -8.34 -11.40 -6.63
CA ASN A 436 -7.33 -11.79 -5.63
C ASN A 436 -7.48 -13.26 -5.20
N ASP A 437 -7.79 -14.14 -6.14
CA ASP A 437 -8.08 -15.55 -5.86
C ASP A 437 -6.86 -16.27 -5.30
N LEU A 438 -5.67 -16.04 -5.88
CA LEU A 438 -4.44 -16.64 -5.36
C LEU A 438 -4.10 -16.15 -3.95
N SER A 439 -4.40 -14.87 -3.65
CA SER A 439 -4.23 -14.30 -2.31
C SER A 439 -5.13 -14.97 -1.27
N ARG A 440 -6.36 -15.36 -1.65
CA ARG A 440 -7.30 -16.05 -0.76
C ARG A 440 -6.84 -17.45 -0.42
N VAL A 441 -6.38 -18.21 -1.43
CA VAL A 441 -5.83 -19.56 -1.24
C VAL A 441 -4.58 -19.54 -0.36
N LEU A 442 -3.73 -18.52 -0.51
CA LEU A 442 -2.56 -18.29 0.34
C LEU A 442 -2.88 -17.61 1.68
N GLN A 443 -4.17 -17.41 2.00
CA GLN A 443 -4.68 -16.86 3.25
C GLN A 443 -4.26 -15.41 3.55
N TRP A 444 -3.86 -14.62 2.55
CA TRP A 444 -3.60 -13.18 2.67
C TRP A 444 -4.87 -12.32 2.57
N GLY A 445 -6.01 -12.92 2.23
CA GLY A 445 -7.31 -12.27 2.18
C GLY A 445 -7.67 -11.69 0.80
N GLY A 446 -8.82 -11.00 0.73
CA GLY A 446 -9.42 -10.55 -0.53
C GLY A 446 -9.22 -9.06 -0.88
N GLY A 447 -8.57 -8.27 -0.02
CA GLY A 447 -8.37 -6.84 -0.25
C GLY A 447 -7.62 -6.13 0.90
N LEU A 448 -7.15 -4.91 0.63
CA LEU A 448 -6.37 -4.10 1.57
C LEU A 448 -7.12 -3.82 2.89
N SER A 449 -8.44 -3.67 2.86
CA SER A 449 -9.25 -3.44 4.07
C SER A 449 -9.21 -4.61 5.05
N SER A 450 -9.00 -5.84 4.57
CA SER A 450 -8.78 -7.01 5.43
C SER A 450 -7.47 -6.89 6.19
N VAL A 451 -6.44 -6.35 5.54
CA VAL A 451 -5.12 -6.13 6.16
C VAL A 451 -5.19 -4.99 7.16
N GLU A 452 -5.84 -3.88 6.80
CA GLU A 452 -6.06 -2.73 7.69
C GLU A 452 -6.86 -3.13 8.95
N GLY A 453 -7.88 -3.99 8.81
CA GLY A 453 -8.64 -4.53 9.93
C GLY A 453 -7.90 -5.54 10.81
N GLN A 454 -6.75 -6.06 10.36
CA GLN A 454 -5.94 -7.09 11.04
C GLN A 454 -4.64 -6.54 11.65
N GLY A 455 -4.59 -5.24 11.99
CA GLY A 455 -3.38 -4.60 12.51
C GLY A 455 -2.41 -4.11 11.42
N GLY A 456 -2.90 -4.00 10.19
CA GLY A 456 -2.26 -3.24 9.12
C GLY A 456 -0.95 -3.81 8.57
N LEU A 457 -0.13 -2.97 7.93
CA LEU A 457 1.17 -3.34 7.36
C LEU A 457 2.17 -3.81 8.41
N GLY A 458 2.09 -3.31 9.65
CA GLY A 458 2.94 -3.79 10.75
C GLY A 458 2.71 -5.27 11.04
N ALA A 459 1.43 -5.64 11.24
CA ALA A 459 1.02 -7.04 11.43
C ALA A 459 1.31 -7.88 10.18
N LEU A 460 1.02 -7.37 8.98
CA LEU A 460 1.33 -8.06 7.72
C LEU A 460 2.81 -8.41 7.62
N LEU A 461 3.72 -7.48 7.92
CA LEU A 461 5.16 -7.75 7.87
C LEU A 461 5.56 -8.80 8.91
N HIS A 462 4.96 -8.77 10.10
CA HIS A 462 5.17 -9.82 11.10
C HIS A 462 4.70 -11.19 10.60
N ASP A 463 3.51 -11.26 9.99
CA ASP A 463 2.97 -12.48 9.39
C ASP A 463 3.85 -12.99 8.25
N ILE A 464 4.41 -12.09 7.42
CA ILE A 464 5.31 -12.44 6.32
C ILE A 464 6.63 -13.04 6.85
N ASP A 465 7.17 -12.57 7.98
CA ASP A 465 8.39 -13.15 8.56
C ASP A 465 8.17 -14.60 9.00
N HIS A 466 6.99 -14.88 9.55
CA HIS A 466 6.59 -16.19 10.09
C HIS A 466 5.77 -17.04 9.11
N ALA A 467 5.55 -16.56 7.88
CA ALA A 467 4.77 -17.29 6.89
C ALA A 467 5.45 -18.60 6.48
N ALA A 468 4.62 -19.63 6.29
CA ALA A 468 5.04 -20.92 5.77
C ALA A 468 5.35 -20.82 4.27
N VAL A 469 6.35 -21.56 3.82
CA VAL A 469 6.65 -21.70 2.39
C VAL A 469 5.84 -22.86 1.84
N THR A 470 5.08 -22.60 0.78
CA THR A 470 4.32 -23.61 0.03
C THR A 470 4.71 -23.58 -1.44
N MET A 471 4.30 -24.60 -2.18
CA MET A 471 4.47 -24.67 -3.63
C MET A 471 3.20 -24.22 -4.34
N LEU A 472 3.37 -23.71 -5.56
CA LEU A 472 2.29 -23.45 -6.51
C LEU A 472 2.72 -23.98 -7.87
N ASP A 473 1.89 -24.83 -8.45
CA ASP A 473 2.06 -25.34 -9.81
C ASP A 473 1.84 -24.24 -10.83
N ARG A 474 2.65 -24.28 -11.87
CA ARG A 474 2.56 -23.42 -13.03
C ARG A 474 2.36 -24.27 -14.25
N TRP A 475 1.45 -23.82 -15.11
CA TRP A 475 1.00 -24.55 -16.26
C TRP A 475 1.34 -23.77 -17.53
N SER A 476 1.77 -24.49 -18.55
CA SER A 476 1.94 -23.95 -19.90
C SER A 476 0.70 -24.27 -20.71
N VAL A 477 0.19 -23.28 -21.43
CA VAL A 477 -0.94 -23.40 -22.35
C VAL A 477 -0.40 -23.20 -23.75
N THR A 478 -0.26 -24.30 -24.48
CA THR A 478 0.14 -24.32 -25.88
C THR A 478 -1.09 -24.15 -26.76
N ILE A 479 -1.13 -23.07 -27.53
CA ILE A 479 -2.20 -22.74 -28.46
C ILE A 479 -1.76 -23.14 -29.87
N LYS A 480 -2.47 -24.07 -30.49
CA LYS A 480 -2.28 -24.51 -31.87
C LYS A 480 -3.49 -24.09 -32.68
N GLU A 481 -3.36 -23.11 -33.57
CA GLU A 481 -4.46 -22.72 -34.46
C GLU A 481 -4.43 -23.53 -35.75
N HIS A 482 -5.60 -23.90 -36.27
CA HIS A 482 -5.73 -24.46 -37.61
C HIS A 482 -5.62 -23.31 -38.62
N SER A 483 -4.41 -23.05 -39.15
CA SER A 483 -4.26 -22.13 -40.27
C SER A 483 -4.80 -22.77 -41.56
N ALA A 484 -5.56 -22.00 -42.34
CA ALA A 484 -6.05 -22.42 -43.66
C ALA A 484 -4.94 -22.43 -44.74
N GLU A 485 -3.74 -21.95 -44.42
CA GLU A 485 -2.60 -21.90 -45.33
C GLU A 485 -1.48 -22.80 -44.83
N GLN A 486 -1.06 -23.72 -45.70
CA GLN A 486 0.00 -24.71 -45.46
C GLN A 486 1.34 -24.01 -45.22
N GLY A 487 1.83 -24.06 -43.98
CA GLY A 487 3.20 -23.67 -43.64
C GLY A 487 3.27 -22.92 -42.32
N GLU A 488 3.58 -23.65 -41.25
CA GLU A 488 3.75 -23.18 -39.85
C GLU A 488 2.46 -22.91 -39.07
N ASN A 489 2.01 -23.90 -38.28
CA ASN A 489 1.03 -23.68 -37.23
C ASN A 489 1.58 -22.60 -36.28
N ALA A 490 0.94 -21.44 -36.20
CA ALA A 490 1.28 -20.41 -35.23
C ALA A 490 1.11 -21.00 -33.82
N LYS A 491 2.24 -21.34 -33.18
CA LYS A 491 2.29 -21.93 -31.85
C LYS A 491 2.54 -20.82 -30.84
N GLN A 492 1.48 -20.33 -30.20
CA GLN A 492 1.60 -19.40 -29.07
C GLN A 492 1.66 -20.19 -27.76
N MET A 493 2.55 -19.81 -26.86
CA MET A 493 2.60 -20.37 -25.51
C MET A 493 2.24 -19.29 -24.49
N LYS A 494 1.27 -19.57 -23.63
CA LYS A 494 0.90 -18.76 -22.47
C LYS A 494 1.16 -19.54 -21.18
N PHE A 495 1.15 -18.85 -20.05
CA PHE A 495 1.27 -19.47 -18.73
C PHE A 495 0.01 -19.23 -17.93
N MET A 496 -0.37 -20.23 -17.12
CA MET A 496 -1.52 -20.21 -16.23
C MET A 496 -1.04 -20.53 -14.81
N THR A 497 -1.51 -19.76 -13.83
CA THR A 497 -1.27 -20.01 -12.39
C THR A 497 -2.55 -20.31 -11.62
N ASN A 498 -3.70 -19.79 -12.05
CA ASN A 498 -4.95 -19.95 -11.30
C ASN A 498 -5.91 -20.84 -12.07
N TYR A 499 -6.33 -20.42 -13.26
CA TYR A 499 -7.36 -21.13 -14.03
C TYR A 499 -7.45 -20.66 -15.48
N LEU A 500 -8.02 -21.54 -16.31
CA LEU A 500 -8.42 -21.26 -17.69
C LEU A 500 -9.91 -21.52 -17.84
N GLY A 501 -10.64 -20.57 -18.40
CA GLY A 501 -12.07 -20.72 -18.71
C GLY A 501 -12.34 -20.63 -20.20
N ILE A 502 -13.25 -21.45 -20.71
CA ILE A 502 -13.82 -21.36 -22.05
C ILE A 502 -15.34 -21.41 -21.93
N GLY A 503 -16.05 -20.36 -22.34
CA GLY A 503 -17.46 -20.27 -21.97
C GLY A 503 -18.03 -18.89 -21.77
N CYS A 504 -19.21 -18.89 -21.16
CA CYS A 504 -19.90 -17.72 -20.65
C CYS A 504 -19.03 -16.92 -19.66
N ASP A 505 -18.21 -17.58 -18.83
CA ASP A 505 -17.28 -16.91 -17.91
C ASP A 505 -16.23 -16.08 -18.66
N ALA A 506 -15.60 -16.68 -19.67
CA ALA A 506 -14.60 -16.05 -20.51
C ALA A 506 -15.20 -14.92 -21.33
N LYS A 507 -16.46 -15.06 -21.74
CA LYS A 507 -17.20 -14.00 -22.43
C LYS A 507 -17.42 -12.78 -21.53
N VAL A 508 -17.88 -12.98 -20.30
CA VAL A 508 -18.05 -11.88 -19.32
C VAL A 508 -16.70 -11.20 -19.05
N ALA A 509 -15.62 -11.98 -18.91
CA ALA A 509 -14.28 -11.44 -18.77
C ALA A 509 -13.86 -10.62 -20.01
N TYR A 510 -14.14 -11.12 -21.22
CA TYR A 510 -13.87 -10.43 -22.48
C TYR A 510 -14.59 -9.09 -22.60
N GLU A 511 -15.90 -9.05 -22.35
CA GLU A 511 -16.69 -7.82 -22.40
C GLU A 511 -16.25 -6.80 -21.35
N PHE A 512 -15.92 -7.27 -20.14
CA PHE A 512 -15.35 -6.44 -19.08
C PHE A 512 -13.99 -5.86 -19.50
N HIS A 513 -13.12 -6.66 -20.11
CA HIS A 513 -11.81 -6.23 -20.59
C HIS A 513 -11.92 -5.18 -21.69
N MET A 514 -12.76 -5.40 -22.71
CA MET A 514 -13.03 -4.41 -23.78
C MET A 514 -13.54 -3.09 -23.21
N THR A 515 -14.50 -3.16 -22.28
CA THR A 515 -15.01 -1.96 -21.59
C THR A 515 -13.92 -1.22 -20.81
N ARG A 516 -12.97 -1.97 -20.22
CA ARG A 516 -11.82 -1.40 -19.50
C ARG A 516 -10.82 -0.71 -20.43
N GLU A 517 -10.57 -1.27 -21.61
CA GLU A 517 -9.71 -0.66 -22.61
C GLU A 517 -10.33 0.60 -23.22
N GLU A 518 -11.64 0.57 -23.49
CA GLU A 518 -12.37 1.73 -24.03
C GLU A 518 -12.48 2.89 -23.04
N ARG A 519 -12.63 2.60 -21.74
CA ARG A 519 -12.91 3.60 -20.69
C ARG A 519 -12.11 3.37 -19.40
N PRO A 520 -10.77 3.54 -19.43
CA PRO A 520 -9.91 3.25 -18.29
C PRO A 520 -10.17 4.16 -17.08
N ASP A 521 -10.69 5.37 -17.30
CA ASP A 521 -11.07 6.35 -16.27
C ASP A 521 -12.16 5.85 -15.31
N LYS A 522 -12.95 4.86 -15.73
CA LYS A 522 -14.09 4.32 -14.96
C LYS A 522 -13.72 3.17 -14.02
N PHE A 523 -12.45 2.75 -13.99
CA PHE A 523 -11.94 1.59 -13.25
C PHE A 523 -11.01 1.98 -12.10
N TYR A 524 -11.46 2.92 -11.27
CA TYR A 524 -10.65 3.48 -10.18
C TYR A 524 -10.87 2.79 -8.83
N SER A 525 -11.84 1.88 -8.67
CA SER A 525 -12.14 1.27 -7.36
C SER A 525 -12.46 -0.21 -7.47
N GLN A 526 -11.98 -1.01 -6.53
CA GLN A 526 -12.25 -2.45 -6.45
C GLN A 526 -13.75 -2.74 -6.39
N PHE A 527 -14.49 -1.99 -5.57
CA PHE A 527 -15.94 -2.13 -5.42
C PHE A 527 -16.68 -1.81 -6.73
N VAL A 528 -16.29 -0.70 -7.39
CA VAL A 528 -16.88 -0.30 -8.68
C VAL A 528 -16.57 -1.34 -9.76
N ASN A 529 -15.36 -1.89 -9.77
CA ASN A 529 -14.97 -2.94 -10.72
C ASN A 529 -15.79 -4.21 -10.51
N LYS A 530 -16.02 -4.64 -9.26
CA LYS A 530 -16.90 -5.79 -8.95
C LYS A 530 -18.34 -5.55 -9.41
N LEU A 531 -18.89 -4.36 -9.15
CA LEU A 531 -20.26 -4.02 -9.57
C LEU A 531 -20.41 -4.01 -11.10
N ARG A 532 -19.40 -3.51 -11.83
CA ARG A 532 -19.39 -3.57 -13.30
C ARG A 532 -19.33 -5.00 -13.81
N TYR A 533 -18.49 -5.84 -13.22
CA TYR A 533 -18.40 -7.26 -13.57
C TYR A 533 -19.76 -7.95 -13.37
N ALA A 534 -20.43 -7.69 -12.24
CA ALA A 534 -21.77 -8.20 -11.98
C ALA A 534 -22.81 -7.71 -13.02
N LYS A 535 -22.70 -6.44 -13.46
CA LYS A 535 -23.58 -5.90 -14.50
C LYS A 535 -23.37 -6.59 -15.85
N GLU A 536 -22.13 -6.80 -16.28
CA GLU A 536 -21.85 -7.50 -17.54
C GLU A 536 -22.30 -8.97 -17.46
N GLY A 537 -22.11 -9.63 -16.31
CA GLY A 537 -22.67 -10.97 -16.06
C GLY A 537 -24.19 -11.01 -16.18
N ALA A 538 -24.90 -10.04 -15.60
CA ALA A 538 -26.36 -9.96 -15.68
C ALA A 538 -26.89 -9.76 -17.12
N LYS A 539 -26.11 -9.12 -17.99
CA LYS A 539 -26.46 -8.96 -19.41
C LYS A 539 -26.33 -10.28 -20.15
N ASP A 540 -25.22 -10.99 -19.95
CA ASP A 540 -24.98 -12.28 -20.60
C ASP A 540 -25.98 -13.37 -20.20
N MET A 541 -26.52 -13.31 -18.96
CA MET A 541 -27.62 -14.18 -18.51
C MET A 541 -28.85 -14.16 -19.44
N MET A 542 -29.11 -13.06 -20.13
CA MET A 542 -30.27 -12.94 -21.04
C MET A 542 -29.97 -13.50 -22.43
N ASP A 543 -28.73 -13.42 -22.89
CA ASP A 543 -28.37 -13.71 -24.28
C ASP A 543 -27.98 -15.18 -24.53
N ARG A 544 -27.61 -15.95 -23.50
CA ARG A 544 -27.25 -17.41 -23.54
C ARG A 544 -26.34 -17.80 -24.73
N THR A 545 -25.43 -16.93 -25.11
CA THR A 545 -24.65 -17.06 -26.36
C THR A 545 -23.67 -18.24 -26.42
N CYS A 546 -23.43 -18.91 -25.30
CA CYS A 546 -22.50 -20.03 -25.19
C CYS A 546 -23.20 -21.39 -25.06
N ALA A 547 -24.52 -21.46 -25.31
CA ALA A 547 -25.31 -22.70 -25.23
C ALA A 547 -24.89 -23.77 -26.26
N ASP A 548 -24.09 -23.40 -27.27
CA ASP A 548 -23.53 -24.29 -28.29
C ASP A 548 -22.17 -24.89 -27.89
N LEU A 549 -21.65 -24.58 -26.69
CA LEU A 549 -20.34 -25.04 -26.21
C LEU A 549 -20.12 -26.56 -26.35
N PRO A 550 -21.04 -27.46 -25.96
CA PRO A 550 -20.82 -28.92 -26.04
C PRO A 550 -20.62 -29.44 -27.48
N TRP A 551 -21.11 -28.70 -28.48
CA TRP A 551 -20.99 -29.05 -29.90
C TRP A 551 -19.75 -28.43 -30.56
N ARG A 552 -19.16 -27.42 -29.92
CA ARG A 552 -18.08 -26.60 -30.47
C ARG A 552 -16.73 -26.87 -29.82
N VAL A 553 -16.73 -27.41 -28.61
CA VAL A 553 -15.54 -27.72 -27.82
C VAL A 553 -15.54 -29.20 -27.51
N LYS A 554 -14.43 -29.89 -27.76
CA LYS A 554 -14.18 -31.24 -27.24
C LYS A 554 -13.14 -31.18 -26.13
N LEU A 555 -13.38 -31.93 -25.06
CA LEU A 555 -12.50 -32.03 -23.91
C LEU A 555 -11.82 -33.40 -23.91
N GLU A 556 -10.50 -33.39 -23.81
CA GLU A 556 -9.69 -34.59 -23.58
C GLU A 556 -8.84 -34.37 -22.33
N VAL A 557 -8.82 -35.36 -21.44
CA VAL A 557 -8.05 -35.36 -20.20
C VAL A 557 -7.20 -36.63 -20.16
N ASP A 558 -5.88 -36.46 -20.07
CA ASP A 558 -4.90 -37.55 -20.05
C ASP A 558 -5.11 -38.60 -21.17
N GLY A 559 -5.47 -38.13 -22.37
CA GLY A 559 -5.69 -38.99 -23.54
C GLY A 559 -7.11 -39.55 -23.69
N HIS A 560 -8.01 -39.28 -22.73
CA HIS A 560 -9.38 -39.78 -22.73
C HIS A 560 -10.36 -38.64 -23.05
N GLU A 561 -11.28 -38.86 -24.00
CA GLU A 561 -12.33 -37.90 -24.32
C GLU A 561 -13.37 -37.87 -23.19
N ILE A 562 -13.62 -36.70 -22.62
CA ILE A 562 -14.58 -36.47 -21.54
C ILE A 562 -15.83 -35.81 -22.12
N LYS A 563 -16.99 -36.39 -21.88
CA LYS A 563 -18.26 -35.86 -22.40
C LYS A 563 -18.65 -34.59 -21.62
N ILE A 564 -18.77 -33.48 -22.33
CA ILE A 564 -19.32 -32.23 -21.79
C ILE A 564 -20.86 -32.35 -21.74
N PRO A 565 -21.53 -32.03 -20.62
CA PRO A 565 -22.98 -32.02 -20.51
C PRO A 565 -23.65 -31.11 -21.54
N GLU A 566 -24.84 -31.49 -22.02
CA GLU A 566 -25.53 -30.77 -23.10
C GLU A 566 -26.05 -29.38 -22.68
N ASP A 567 -26.22 -29.14 -21.38
CA ASP A 567 -26.61 -27.86 -20.80
C ASP A 567 -25.43 -26.97 -20.40
N ALA A 568 -24.19 -27.45 -20.57
CA ALA A 568 -23.00 -26.70 -20.20
C ALA A 568 -22.79 -25.51 -21.16
N GLU A 569 -22.59 -24.32 -20.58
CA GLU A 569 -22.24 -23.09 -21.31
C GLU A 569 -20.82 -22.60 -20.99
N GLY A 570 -20.09 -23.33 -20.14
CA GLY A 570 -18.70 -23.07 -19.82
C GLY A 570 -18.00 -24.27 -19.22
N VAL A 571 -16.71 -24.39 -19.55
CA VAL A 571 -15.76 -25.35 -18.96
C VAL A 571 -14.62 -24.55 -18.35
N ILE A 572 -14.27 -24.89 -17.11
CA ILE A 572 -13.23 -24.22 -16.34
C ILE A 572 -12.23 -25.26 -15.88
N VAL A 573 -10.96 -25.01 -16.19
CA VAL A 573 -9.80 -25.79 -15.74
C VAL A 573 -9.15 -25.03 -14.59
N LEU A 574 -9.05 -25.66 -13.42
CA LEU A 574 -8.64 -25.04 -12.17
C LEU A 574 -7.30 -25.63 -11.70
N ASN A 575 -6.44 -24.75 -11.20
CA ASN A 575 -5.24 -25.11 -10.42
C ASN A 575 -5.38 -24.74 -8.94
N ILE A 576 -6.32 -23.85 -8.60
CA ILE A 576 -6.51 -23.35 -7.24
C ILE A 576 -7.98 -23.41 -6.84
N SER A 577 -8.24 -23.54 -5.54
CA SER A 577 -9.59 -23.64 -4.95
C SER A 577 -10.31 -22.31 -4.74
N SER A 578 -9.93 -21.28 -5.50
CA SER A 578 -10.59 -19.98 -5.47
C SER A 578 -10.85 -19.49 -6.87
N TYR A 579 -12.11 -19.21 -7.16
CA TYR A 579 -12.58 -18.68 -8.42
C TYR A 579 -13.47 -17.46 -8.20
N MET A 580 -13.40 -16.47 -9.10
CA MET A 580 -14.28 -15.30 -9.11
C MET A 580 -14.36 -14.54 -7.77
N GLY A 581 -13.24 -14.47 -7.04
CA GLY A 581 -13.16 -13.77 -5.76
C GLY A 581 -13.55 -14.61 -4.55
N GLY A 582 -13.25 -15.91 -4.55
CA GLY A 582 -13.35 -16.78 -3.37
C GLY A 582 -14.37 -17.91 -3.46
N VAL A 583 -14.93 -18.21 -4.63
CA VAL A 583 -15.84 -19.33 -4.84
C VAL A 583 -15.03 -20.61 -5.03
N ASP A 584 -15.31 -21.63 -4.24
CA ASP A 584 -14.79 -22.97 -4.49
C ASP A 584 -15.68 -23.66 -5.54
N LEU A 585 -15.08 -24.15 -6.62
CA LEU A 585 -15.81 -24.84 -7.68
C LEU A 585 -15.65 -26.37 -7.61
N TRP A 586 -14.67 -26.89 -6.86
CA TRP A 586 -14.39 -28.33 -6.80
C TRP A 586 -14.94 -28.96 -5.52
N GLN A 587 -14.81 -28.27 -4.38
CA GLN A 587 -15.18 -28.77 -3.05
C GLN A 587 -16.41 -28.05 -2.50
N ASN A 588 -17.32 -27.61 -3.36
CA ASN A 588 -18.58 -26.95 -2.95
C ASN A 588 -19.72 -27.93 -2.63
N ASP A 589 -19.44 -29.23 -2.60
CA ASP A 589 -20.40 -30.27 -2.26
C ASP A 589 -20.11 -30.92 -0.90
N TYR A 590 -21.19 -31.24 -0.17
CA TYR A 590 -21.15 -31.87 1.15
C TYR A 590 -21.15 -33.40 1.07
N GLU A 591 -21.51 -33.98 -0.09
CA GLU A 591 -21.56 -35.43 -0.33
C GLU A 591 -20.56 -35.82 -1.44
N HIS A 592 -19.45 -36.45 -1.07
CA HIS A 592 -18.46 -36.97 -2.01
C HIS A 592 -18.80 -38.40 -2.43
N ASP A 593 -19.78 -38.56 -3.32
CA ASP A 593 -20.16 -39.87 -3.89
C ASP A 593 -19.39 -40.21 -5.19
N ASP A 594 -18.29 -39.49 -5.48
CA ASP A 594 -17.43 -39.69 -6.64
C ASP A 594 -15.98 -40.06 -6.29
N ASP A 595 -15.30 -40.73 -7.22
CA ASP A 595 -13.92 -41.25 -7.07
C ASP A 595 -12.85 -40.15 -7.28
N HIS A 596 -13.17 -38.88 -7.05
CA HIS A 596 -12.29 -37.74 -7.30
C HIS A 596 -11.48 -37.36 -6.05
N ASP A 597 -10.19 -37.02 -6.26
CA ASP A 597 -9.28 -36.60 -5.19
C ASP A 597 -9.54 -35.15 -4.77
N MET A 598 -9.06 -34.78 -3.57
CA MET A 598 -9.09 -33.40 -3.10
C MET A 598 -8.21 -32.50 -3.96
N GLN A 599 -8.72 -31.31 -4.30
CA GLN A 599 -7.97 -30.32 -5.06
C GLN A 599 -6.77 -29.80 -4.27
N SER A 600 -5.65 -29.64 -4.98
CA SER A 600 -4.42 -29.08 -4.45
C SER A 600 -3.72 -28.23 -5.50
N MET A 601 -3.04 -27.17 -5.08
CA MET A 601 -2.33 -26.26 -6.00
C MET A 601 -0.89 -26.66 -6.29
N HIS A 602 -0.45 -27.84 -5.83
CA HIS A 602 0.95 -28.29 -5.89
C HIS A 602 1.13 -29.79 -6.10
N ASP A 603 0.07 -30.50 -6.49
CA ASP A 603 0.07 -31.95 -6.73
C ASP A 603 0.33 -32.32 -8.21
N LYS A 604 0.43 -31.31 -9.08
CA LYS A 604 0.60 -31.41 -10.54
C LYS A 604 -0.61 -32.03 -11.25
N THR A 605 -1.79 -31.82 -10.69
CA THR A 605 -3.07 -32.19 -11.28
C THR A 605 -3.90 -30.92 -11.52
N LEU A 606 -4.80 -30.97 -12.50
CA LEU A 606 -5.79 -29.93 -12.75
C LEU A 606 -7.18 -30.51 -12.61
N GLU A 607 -8.08 -29.72 -12.04
CA GLU A 607 -9.50 -30.01 -11.94
C GLU A 607 -10.25 -29.41 -13.12
N VAL A 608 -11.18 -30.16 -13.70
CA VAL A 608 -12.05 -29.69 -14.78
C VAL A 608 -13.50 -29.73 -14.31
N VAL A 609 -14.16 -28.58 -14.36
CA VAL A 609 -15.57 -28.41 -14.01
C VAL A 609 -16.35 -27.79 -15.17
N CYS A 610 -17.66 -27.96 -15.18
CA CYS A 610 -18.55 -27.22 -16.07
C CYS A 610 -19.66 -26.47 -15.36
N ILE A 611 -20.18 -25.46 -16.06
CA ILE A 611 -21.22 -24.56 -15.59
C ILE A 611 -22.31 -24.37 -16.66
N SER A 612 -23.58 -24.46 -16.27
CA SER A 612 -24.74 -24.28 -17.16
C SER A 612 -25.14 -22.81 -17.42
N GLY A 613 -24.19 -21.86 -17.40
CA GLY A 613 -24.42 -20.45 -17.74
C GLY A 613 -24.22 -19.43 -16.61
N THR A 614 -24.41 -18.15 -16.93
CA THR A 614 -24.09 -17.04 -16.03
C THR A 614 -25.03 -16.93 -14.83
N TRP A 615 -26.28 -17.42 -14.94
CA TRP A 615 -27.17 -17.57 -13.78
C TRP A 615 -26.64 -18.61 -12.80
N HIS A 616 -26.10 -19.72 -13.33
CA HIS A 616 -25.48 -20.74 -12.50
C HIS A 616 -24.27 -20.18 -11.76
N LEU A 617 -23.40 -19.43 -12.45
CA LEU A 617 -22.30 -18.69 -11.83
C LEU A 617 -22.75 -17.72 -10.73
N GLY A 618 -23.85 -17.00 -10.95
CA GLY A 618 -24.44 -16.11 -9.95
C GLY A 618 -24.87 -16.87 -8.69
N LYS A 619 -25.52 -18.03 -8.85
CA LYS A 619 -25.90 -18.90 -7.72
C LYS A 619 -24.68 -19.48 -6.99
N LEU A 620 -23.62 -19.86 -7.71
CA LEU A 620 -22.36 -20.33 -7.14
C LEU A 620 -21.74 -19.28 -6.22
N GLN A 621 -21.74 -18.02 -6.64
CA GLN A 621 -21.17 -16.91 -5.87
C GLN A 621 -21.87 -16.67 -4.53
N VAL A 622 -23.16 -17.02 -4.43
CA VAL A 622 -23.95 -16.90 -3.19
C VAL A 622 -24.15 -18.23 -2.45
N GLY A 623 -23.50 -19.31 -2.91
CA GLY A 623 -23.60 -20.63 -2.29
C GLY A 623 -24.94 -21.33 -2.46
N LEU A 624 -25.69 -21.01 -3.52
CA LEU A 624 -27.01 -21.61 -3.84
C LEU A 624 -26.96 -22.67 -4.94
N SER A 625 -25.77 -23.04 -5.41
CA SER A 625 -25.57 -24.06 -6.45
C SER A 625 -24.16 -24.63 -6.36
N GLN A 626 -23.90 -25.70 -7.10
CA GLN A 626 -22.62 -26.40 -7.16
C GLN A 626 -22.20 -26.60 -8.62
N ALA A 627 -20.90 -26.49 -8.87
CA ALA A 627 -20.37 -26.74 -10.19
C ALA A 627 -20.27 -28.25 -10.42
N GLN A 628 -20.49 -28.67 -11.66
CA GLN A 628 -20.41 -30.10 -11.97
C GLN A 628 -18.95 -30.47 -12.25
N ARG A 629 -18.42 -31.42 -11.48
CA ARG A 629 -17.09 -32.01 -11.66
C ARG A 629 -17.08 -32.91 -12.89
N LEU A 630 -16.07 -32.76 -13.75
CA LEU A 630 -15.94 -33.54 -14.99
C LEU A 630 -14.76 -34.50 -14.96
N ALA A 631 -13.59 -34.03 -14.53
CA ALA A 631 -12.36 -34.82 -14.53
C ALA A 631 -11.26 -34.18 -13.68
N GLN A 632 -10.26 -34.98 -13.32
CA GLN A 632 -8.96 -34.56 -12.84
C GLN A 632 -7.88 -35.17 -13.74
N GLY A 633 -6.83 -34.41 -14.06
CA GLY A 633 -5.74 -34.94 -14.87
C GLY A 633 -4.54 -34.01 -15.04
N ARG A 634 -3.49 -34.50 -15.70
CA ARG A 634 -2.21 -33.80 -15.84
C ARG A 634 -2.03 -33.12 -17.20
N VAL A 635 -2.75 -33.59 -18.20
CA VAL A 635 -2.72 -33.04 -19.56
C VAL A 635 -4.15 -32.80 -20.00
N ILE A 636 -4.51 -31.53 -20.17
CA ILE A 636 -5.86 -31.13 -20.60
C ILE A 636 -5.77 -30.61 -22.03
N ARG A 637 -6.61 -31.12 -22.93
CA ARG A 637 -6.74 -30.62 -24.30
C ARG A 637 -8.17 -30.17 -24.56
N LEU A 638 -8.30 -28.93 -25.01
CA LEU A 638 -9.56 -28.35 -25.46
C LEU A 638 -9.46 -28.13 -26.97
N HIS A 639 -10.22 -28.92 -27.73
CA HIS A 639 -10.32 -28.77 -29.18
C HIS A 639 -11.49 -27.85 -29.52
N VAL A 640 -11.17 -26.69 -30.07
CA VAL A 640 -12.13 -25.65 -30.42
C VAL A 640 -12.38 -25.71 -31.92
N ASN A 641 -13.61 -25.98 -32.33
CA ASN A 641 -13.96 -26.15 -33.76
C ASN A 641 -14.32 -24.83 -34.45
N SER A 642 -14.61 -23.77 -33.68
CA SER A 642 -15.11 -22.48 -34.17
C SER A 642 -14.81 -21.38 -33.16
N PRO A 643 -14.73 -20.09 -33.57
CA PRO A 643 -14.25 -19.02 -32.69
C PRO A 643 -15.00 -18.93 -31.35
N PHE A 644 -14.30 -19.06 -30.23
CA PHE A 644 -14.93 -19.14 -28.90
C PHE A 644 -14.18 -18.28 -27.86
N PRO A 645 -14.88 -17.63 -26.91
CA PRO A 645 -14.24 -16.85 -25.84
C PRO A 645 -13.47 -17.76 -24.89
N VAL A 646 -12.23 -17.38 -24.60
CA VAL A 646 -11.32 -18.06 -23.66
C VAL A 646 -10.65 -17.01 -22.76
N GLN A 647 -10.38 -17.35 -21.50
CA GLN A 647 -9.61 -16.53 -20.58
C GLN A 647 -8.60 -17.37 -19.81
N ILE A 648 -7.44 -16.78 -19.51
CA ILE A 648 -6.45 -17.35 -18.59
C ILE A 648 -6.17 -16.31 -17.52
N ASP A 649 -6.33 -16.66 -16.25
CA ASP A 649 -6.04 -15.81 -15.10
C ASP A 649 -6.64 -14.39 -15.21
N GLY A 650 -7.80 -14.27 -15.87
CA GLY A 650 -8.49 -13.00 -16.09
C GLY A 650 -8.06 -12.19 -17.32
N GLU A 651 -7.19 -12.73 -18.19
CA GLU A 651 -6.82 -12.15 -19.49
C GLU A 651 -7.56 -12.87 -20.64
N PRO A 652 -8.63 -12.28 -21.20
CA PRO A 652 -9.51 -12.91 -22.17
C PRO A 652 -9.11 -12.68 -23.63
N TRP A 653 -9.50 -13.58 -24.53
CA TRP A 653 -9.43 -13.42 -25.99
C TRP A 653 -10.46 -14.32 -26.70
N ILE A 654 -10.64 -14.13 -28.01
CA ILE A 654 -11.42 -15.05 -28.85
C ILE A 654 -10.47 -16.04 -29.51
N GLN A 655 -10.55 -17.31 -29.10
CA GLN A 655 -9.74 -18.39 -29.66
C GLN A 655 -10.28 -18.82 -31.03
N LYS A 656 -9.43 -18.82 -32.05
CA LYS A 656 -9.74 -19.38 -33.38
C LYS A 656 -9.77 -20.91 -33.34
N PRO A 657 -10.36 -21.59 -34.36
CA PRO A 657 -10.35 -23.05 -34.43
C PRO A 657 -8.95 -23.61 -34.19
N GLY A 658 -8.81 -24.53 -33.24
CA GLY A 658 -7.51 -24.85 -32.67
C GLY A 658 -7.56 -25.89 -31.56
N CYS A 659 -6.40 -26.17 -31.00
CA CYS A 659 -6.23 -26.98 -29.80
C CYS A 659 -5.49 -26.15 -28.74
N LEU A 660 -6.07 -26.07 -27.54
CA LEU A 660 -5.41 -25.57 -26.34
C LEU A 660 -4.93 -26.78 -25.54
N GLU A 661 -3.62 -26.92 -25.39
CA GLU A 661 -3.00 -28.01 -24.64
C GLU A 661 -2.36 -27.45 -23.38
N ILE A 662 -2.86 -27.87 -22.21
CA ILE A 662 -2.41 -27.44 -20.89
C ILE A 662 -1.54 -28.55 -20.31
N THR A 663 -0.29 -28.21 -19.94
CA THR A 663 0.68 -29.14 -19.38
C THR A 663 1.50 -28.49 -18.27
N HIS A 664 1.92 -29.28 -17.29
CA HIS A 664 2.72 -28.80 -16.17
C HIS A 664 4.05 -28.23 -16.65
N HIS A 665 4.32 -26.97 -16.32
CA HIS A 665 5.54 -26.24 -16.70
C HIS A 665 6.58 -26.28 -15.58
N GLY A 666 6.15 -26.13 -14.33
CA GLY A 666 7.05 -26.05 -13.19
C GLY A 666 6.32 -25.66 -11.91
N GLN A 667 7.06 -25.46 -10.85
CA GLN A 667 6.50 -25.00 -9.57
C GLN A 667 7.27 -23.79 -9.06
N VAL A 668 6.58 -22.92 -8.33
CA VAL A 668 7.16 -21.74 -7.67
C VAL A 668 6.90 -21.77 -6.18
N PHE A 669 7.77 -21.11 -5.42
CA PHE A 669 7.61 -20.97 -3.98
C PHE A 669 6.72 -19.77 -3.66
N MET A 670 5.69 -20.01 -2.85
CA MET A 670 4.77 -18.99 -2.35
C MET A 670 4.87 -18.93 -0.82
N LEU A 671 4.55 -17.77 -0.26
CA LEU A 671 4.33 -17.61 1.16
C LEU A 671 2.85 -17.73 1.44
N ARG A 672 2.48 -18.65 2.32
CA ARG A 672 1.13 -18.80 2.86
C ARG A 672 1.14 -18.25 4.27
N ARG A 673 0.17 -17.38 4.60
CA ARG A 673 0.04 -16.89 5.98
C ARG A 673 -0.19 -18.09 6.89
N ALA A 674 0.50 -18.16 8.01
CA ALA A 674 0.27 -19.22 8.99
C ALA A 674 -1.15 -19.06 9.55
N SER A 675 -2.00 -20.08 9.40
CA SER A 675 -3.25 -20.16 10.15
C SER A 675 -2.94 -20.41 11.63
N GLU A 676 -3.89 -20.12 12.52
CA GLU A 676 -3.83 -20.56 13.93
C GLU A 676 -3.86 -22.10 14.07
N GLU A 677 -3.97 -22.83 12.95
CA GLU A 677 -3.96 -24.28 12.95
C GLU A 677 -2.55 -24.83 13.24
N PRO A 678 -2.44 -25.89 14.05
CA PRO A 678 -1.15 -26.45 14.48
C PRO A 678 -0.21 -26.82 13.32
N THR A 679 -0.76 -27.23 12.19
CA THR A 679 -0.03 -27.65 10.99
C THR A 679 0.66 -26.49 10.28
N GLY A 680 -0.01 -25.33 10.16
CA GLY A 680 0.57 -24.13 9.56
C GLY A 680 1.74 -23.56 10.37
N HIS A 681 1.61 -23.57 11.70
CA HIS A 681 2.70 -23.17 12.60
C HIS A 681 3.88 -24.13 12.53
N ALA A 682 3.62 -25.45 12.53
CA ALA A 682 4.66 -26.46 12.40
C ALA A 682 5.39 -26.35 11.04
N ALA A 683 4.68 -26.07 9.95
CA ALA A 683 5.24 -25.83 8.63
C ALA A 683 6.22 -24.65 8.60
N ALA A 684 5.85 -23.55 9.25
CA ALA A 684 6.70 -22.37 9.37
C ALA A 684 7.97 -22.67 10.16
N ILE A 685 7.85 -23.35 11.30
CA ILE A 685 9.01 -23.78 12.11
C ILE A 685 9.92 -24.70 11.32
N MET A 686 9.37 -25.73 10.65
CA MET A 686 10.17 -26.67 9.89
C MET A 686 10.91 -25.97 8.74
N THR A 687 10.27 -25.02 8.06
CA THR A 687 10.91 -24.21 7.02
C THR A 687 12.08 -23.41 7.60
N GLU A 688 11.91 -22.82 8.78
CA GLU A 688 12.97 -22.10 9.47
C GLU A 688 14.13 -23.03 9.86
N VAL A 689 13.84 -24.23 10.36
CA VAL A 689 14.85 -25.25 10.68
C VAL A 689 15.65 -25.62 9.44
N LEU A 690 14.99 -25.86 8.31
CA LEU A 690 15.68 -26.21 7.05
C LEU A 690 16.57 -25.07 6.55
N VAL A 691 16.10 -23.84 6.62
CA VAL A 691 16.90 -22.67 6.24
C VAL A 691 18.10 -22.51 7.17
N ASN A 692 17.93 -22.72 8.47
CA ASN A 692 19.03 -22.67 9.45
C ASN A 692 20.04 -23.81 9.20
N ALA A 693 19.56 -25.01 8.90
CA ALA A 693 20.39 -26.15 8.53
C ALA A 693 21.24 -25.86 7.28
N GLU A 694 20.67 -25.23 6.25
CA GLU A 694 21.44 -24.84 5.06
C GLU A 694 22.45 -23.72 5.37
N CYS A 695 22.05 -22.70 6.13
CA CYS A 695 22.95 -21.62 6.56
C CYS A 695 24.14 -22.12 7.38
N ASN A 696 23.95 -23.19 8.16
CA ASN A 696 25.01 -23.83 8.94
C ASN A 696 25.78 -24.90 8.14
N GLY A 697 25.46 -25.11 6.85
CA GLY A 697 26.11 -26.09 5.99
C GLY A 697 25.79 -27.55 6.32
N LEU A 698 24.72 -27.82 7.08
CA LEU A 698 24.26 -29.18 7.40
C LEU A 698 23.58 -29.85 6.20
N ILE A 699 22.93 -29.04 5.36
CA ILE A 699 22.32 -29.47 4.10
C ILE A 699 22.69 -28.48 2.98
N ASN A 700 22.65 -28.92 1.73
CA ASN A 700 22.82 -28.03 0.57
C ASN A 700 21.48 -27.51 0.02
N ALA A 701 21.53 -26.54 -0.90
CA ALA A 701 20.36 -25.91 -1.50
C ALA A 701 19.41 -26.91 -2.19
N ALA A 702 19.98 -27.92 -2.87
CA ALA A 702 19.20 -28.96 -3.55
C ALA A 702 18.45 -29.86 -2.55
N GLN A 703 19.11 -30.24 -1.44
CA GLN A 703 18.50 -31.00 -0.36
C GLN A 703 17.40 -30.21 0.34
N LYS A 704 17.63 -28.92 0.66
CA LYS A 704 16.58 -28.05 1.23
C LYS A 704 15.37 -28.00 0.29
N ARG A 705 15.60 -27.77 -1.00
CA ARG A 705 14.52 -27.73 -2.01
C ARG A 705 13.70 -29.01 -2.02
N LEU A 706 14.36 -30.17 -2.01
CA LEU A 706 13.68 -31.46 -1.97
C LEU A 706 12.89 -31.66 -0.67
N LEU A 707 13.45 -31.28 0.48
CA LEU A 707 12.77 -31.39 1.78
C LEU A 707 11.57 -30.45 1.87
N LEU A 708 11.69 -29.21 1.38
CA LEU A 708 10.56 -28.27 1.30
C LEU A 708 9.46 -28.80 0.38
N GLN A 709 9.81 -29.40 -0.76
CA GLN A 709 8.84 -30.05 -1.64
C GLN A 709 8.12 -31.20 -0.92
N GLN A 710 8.85 -32.06 -0.20
CA GLN A 710 8.25 -33.16 0.55
C GLN A 710 7.37 -32.69 1.72
N MET A 711 7.80 -31.63 2.41
CA MET A 711 6.99 -31.02 3.47
C MET A 711 5.71 -30.41 2.91
N ALA A 712 5.79 -29.65 1.81
CA ALA A 712 4.61 -29.06 1.18
C ALA A 712 3.59 -30.14 0.78
N LEU A 713 4.06 -31.27 0.24
CA LEU A 713 3.21 -32.43 -0.08
C LEU A 713 2.54 -33.06 1.15
N ARG A 714 3.21 -33.11 2.32
CA ARG A 714 2.69 -33.74 3.54
C ARG A 714 1.87 -32.84 4.45
N LEU A 715 2.02 -31.52 4.31
CA LEU A 715 1.27 -30.53 5.09
C LEU A 715 -0.08 -30.16 4.45
N SER A 716 -0.34 -30.70 3.26
CA SER A 716 -1.53 -30.48 2.46
C SER A 716 -2.42 -31.73 2.32
N SER A 717 -1.88 -32.90 2.63
CA SER A 717 -2.62 -34.13 2.98
C SER A 717 -3.09 -34.07 4.42
#